data_AF-A0A8S1XVP2-F1
#
_entry.id   AF-A0A8S1XVP2-F1
#
_cell.length_a   1.000
_cell.length_b   1.000
_cell.length_c   1.000
_cell.angle_alpha   90.00
_cell.angle_beta   90.00
_cell.angle_gamma   90.00
#
_symmetry.space_group_name_H-M   'P 1'
#
loop_
_entity.id
_entity.type
_entity.pdbx_description
1 polymer ?
#
loop_
_entity_poly.entity_id
_entity_poly.type
_entity_poly.pdbx_seq_one_letter_code
_entity_poly.pdbx_strand_id
1 'polypeptide(L)'
;MTKVLYLSFLLRTVLTDYIFLLKSSQPFIQTEFSILGEKYQDESIYRQGAWFQYLPLTSTIYSQSIGMIDSNCYHLFSSVEKQSQSLNSLYYDCLDLEQMTITKYIKFIGNDAQQYSFEININVLEYENQWYYFEFILFLFSNRSQLIIIKNEEVLKNDIVNVLPFKDERIIQQIGGDLVVVNSKIVNIGIGDKFAIFPGKIVPISYNDTIMDFVSCAIELIKFDKACICQNNPTSNLQNQDYVYLNTSIYTSKLKNCNYFTFTGWFKINEIIQNDKEMTFQFIKLTSNMQNRQFQNQNISPLQLYYKLTQDENKIIITTYSYTYPSVTLDFTNDPFLIRKEFQILNNIQLWHLLYLTLDESKLDFNIKFFENREIYEYKTQIIVKHFHQIYFKLFLGNLQKSTTNYLNIMSRNLHFFNCDQNFQQQNCHKSCDECDGPTNQNCLSCSIESQRIYFREYQQCLCPFNTIDYNDECLSYAYFGFQLNSNAEQDDGCKYGQFELNGICYQCPGQQNSQTIACLECVLNPKDWISNPYCDIFLYLDQNGRTSQFQKESFQSIHRHYFTFNGIDLELCRKCQESSLTNQENIYQDLAIKQESFKSFCFSESYVQQCYDCSIEKCNLCALLITGQICLQCSSYSILVDGYCTGIYVGDFQVNDCLSPYYISSSKECKKCLIDNCIYCFEFVVDNLKLATLYFDFKEFNGDDNFQVGCAMCNDGYVFDFRIGLCLKQTPKIDTCLRSYINLEGIELCTLSSKQDFSVAREIIDCEQFISNCLQCFLTVQSILRCILCKEGYTTSTSEVNGQCNLSLRPYQLISIEGNVYSMDAWVQRIQSFMGSFLPNSYYYPISEWSFQSDEIAISCKERYQLILFKYCLQYCNSSCQDCKVNSAENGYFCNKCPLDYFKQNQRVQVNGICQSCSLLCTYCQSRDNNEINQISTYFISSQDTELFSKKCYFPTQDPNIILLPKQLIPIFCLDKYCQNTLIYDYYSEDCVHDQIITSNLLNQATIKYLNYVGVLKIIIQIEISTTIQICENGIWIDSRLLKQNVFSFQETDLIINGNNIVYGNVINYEIKNFDSIVLSNLTIILQNYSFNFGNTKVKLTMKNIIFIGKEMDQNAPLLYSKYLSSIELVNITIRNVTFSEASFIQLDTLQFSGYMRIEQLLIQDSYFFNSNFILILNSQLSMQIKKLVIENCTLMNSSIINIRQNLFFNNLNHLSTFIMKNCNLQQSNFYM
;
A
#
# COMPACT_ATOMS: atom_id res chain seq x y z
N MET A 1 -50.84 13.75 16.96
CA MET A 1 -49.56 13.02 16.78
C MET A 1 -49.32 11.94 17.82
N THR A 2 -49.25 12.24 19.12
CA THR A 2 -48.94 11.24 20.18
C THR A 2 -49.81 9.98 20.16
N LYS A 3 -51.13 10.07 19.92
CA LYS A 3 -51.97 8.86 19.76
C LYS A 3 -51.61 8.00 18.54
N VAL A 4 -51.12 8.58 17.45
CA VAL A 4 -50.70 7.85 16.24
C VAL A 4 -49.35 7.17 16.48
N LEU A 5 -48.40 7.86 17.13
CA LEU A 5 -47.14 7.27 17.57
C LEU A 5 -47.35 6.14 18.59
N TYR A 6 -48.30 6.29 19.52
CA TYR A 6 -48.61 5.24 20.50
C TYR A 6 -49.29 4.03 19.84
N LEU A 7 -50.19 4.25 18.86
CA LEU A 7 -50.78 3.17 18.08
C LEU A 7 -49.73 2.47 17.19
N SER A 8 -48.83 3.21 16.55
CA SER A 8 -47.73 2.63 15.76
C SER A 8 -46.70 1.90 16.63
N PHE A 9 -46.50 2.33 17.88
CA PHE A 9 -45.62 1.64 18.84
C PHE A 9 -46.26 0.37 19.36
N LEU A 10 -47.54 0.41 19.75
CA LEU A 10 -48.33 -0.77 20.14
C LEU A 10 -48.43 -1.80 19.01
N LEU A 11 -48.71 -1.34 17.78
CA LEU A 11 -48.64 -2.20 16.61
C LEU A 11 -47.24 -2.79 16.47
N ARG A 12 -46.15 -2.01 16.59
CA ARG A 12 -44.79 -2.54 16.52
C ARG A 12 -44.50 -3.65 17.54
N THR A 13 -44.86 -3.47 18.82
CA THR A 13 -44.62 -4.52 19.85
C THR A 13 -45.53 -5.73 19.64
N VAL A 14 -46.80 -5.52 19.29
CA VAL A 14 -47.75 -6.61 18.94
C VAL A 14 -47.41 -7.27 17.58
N LEU A 15 -46.47 -6.71 16.81
CA LEU A 15 -45.96 -7.31 15.58
C LEU A 15 -44.65 -8.07 15.78
N THR A 16 -43.79 -7.64 16.70
CA THR A 16 -42.52 -8.34 16.97
C THR A 16 -42.68 -9.66 17.72
N ASP A 17 -43.73 -9.80 18.54
CA ASP A 17 -43.95 -11.00 19.37
C ASP A 17 -44.68 -12.14 18.62
N TYR A 18 -45.18 -11.88 17.40
CA TYR A 18 -46.10 -12.78 16.67
C TYR A 18 -45.59 -13.21 15.27
N ILE A 19 -44.42 -12.71 14.83
CA ILE A 19 -43.85 -12.96 13.51
C ILE A 19 -42.47 -13.63 13.66
N PHE A 20 -42.43 -14.94 13.46
CA PHE A 20 -41.18 -15.70 13.45
C PHE A 20 -40.66 -15.86 12.02
N LEU A 21 -39.57 -15.16 11.67
CA LEU A 21 -38.89 -15.40 10.41
C LEU A 21 -38.11 -16.72 10.49
N LEU A 22 -38.41 -17.69 9.61
CA LEU A 22 -37.63 -18.92 9.51
C LEU A 22 -36.20 -18.58 9.05
N LYS A 23 -35.21 -19.04 9.81
CA LYS A 23 -33.78 -18.86 9.49
C LYS A 23 -33.33 -19.96 8.55
N SER A 24 -32.31 -19.70 7.73
CA SER A 24 -31.73 -20.73 6.85
C SER A 24 -31.19 -21.96 7.58
N SER A 25 -30.85 -21.84 8.86
CA SER A 25 -30.44 -22.94 9.75
C SER A 25 -31.61 -23.76 10.33
N GLN A 26 -32.85 -23.29 10.17
CA GLN A 26 -34.07 -23.94 10.67
C GLN A 26 -35.20 -23.65 9.65
N PRO A 27 -35.21 -24.35 8.49
CA PRO A 27 -36.05 -24.00 7.34
C PRO A 27 -37.53 -24.40 7.50
N PHE A 28 -37.93 -24.91 8.66
CA PHE A 28 -39.30 -25.27 9.00
C PHE A 28 -39.62 -25.05 10.49
N ILE A 29 -40.91 -24.93 10.79
CA ILE A 29 -41.45 -25.06 12.14
C ILE A 29 -42.40 -26.27 12.17
N GLN A 30 -42.32 -27.06 13.24
CA GLN A 30 -43.28 -28.12 13.54
C GLN A 30 -44.04 -27.78 14.83
N THR A 31 -45.36 -27.98 14.82
CA THR A 31 -46.25 -27.80 15.98
C THR A 31 -47.14 -29.02 16.15
N GLU A 32 -47.27 -29.52 17.38
CA GLU A 32 -48.24 -30.56 17.70
C GLU A 32 -49.61 -29.95 18.00
N PHE A 33 -50.67 -30.52 17.43
CA PHE A 33 -52.05 -30.11 17.66
C PHE A 33 -52.91 -31.32 18.04
N SER A 34 -53.83 -31.14 18.99
CA SER A 34 -54.68 -32.20 19.53
C SER A 34 -56.13 -31.72 19.63
N ILE A 35 -57.02 -32.33 18.84
CA ILE A 35 -58.46 -31.99 18.78
C ILE A 35 -59.15 -32.25 20.14
N LEU A 36 -58.68 -33.26 20.90
CA LEU A 36 -59.19 -33.59 22.25
C LEU A 36 -58.48 -32.85 23.40
N GLY A 37 -57.64 -31.86 23.11
CA GLY A 37 -56.86 -31.13 24.12
C GLY A 37 -57.62 -30.00 24.78
N GLU A 38 -58.06 -30.21 26.03
CA GLU A 38 -58.74 -29.24 26.90
C GLU A 38 -60.17 -28.82 26.46
N LYS A 39 -60.94 -28.28 27.43
CA LYS A 39 -62.28 -27.76 27.19
C LYS A 39 -62.18 -26.39 26.52
N TYR A 40 -62.01 -26.40 25.20
CA TYR A 40 -62.25 -25.27 24.34
C TYR A 40 -63.54 -24.54 24.74
N GLN A 41 -63.44 -23.25 25.08
CA GLN A 41 -64.59 -22.41 25.38
C GLN A 41 -65.41 -22.20 24.10
N ASP A 42 -66.71 -21.90 24.25
CA ASP A 42 -67.51 -21.41 23.12
C ASP A 42 -66.75 -20.25 22.45
N GLU A 43 -66.72 -20.24 21.11
CA GLU A 43 -65.97 -19.32 20.24
C GLU A 43 -64.45 -19.56 20.08
N SER A 44 -63.83 -20.59 20.68
CA SER A 44 -62.39 -20.83 20.45
C SER A 44 -62.06 -21.14 18.98
N ILE A 45 -61.11 -20.39 18.41
CA ILE A 45 -60.57 -20.62 17.06
C ILE A 45 -59.10 -21.05 17.14
N TYR A 46 -58.74 -22.07 16.37
CA TYR A 46 -57.33 -22.42 16.13
C TYR A 46 -56.91 -21.88 14.77
N ARG A 47 -55.73 -21.28 14.68
CA ARG A 47 -55.27 -20.54 13.51
C ARG A 47 -53.86 -20.93 13.13
N GLN A 48 -53.64 -21.20 11.86
CA GLN A 48 -52.33 -21.56 11.35
C GLN A 48 -52.17 -21.14 9.91
N GLY A 49 -51.14 -20.33 9.66
CA GLY A 49 -50.84 -19.79 8.36
C GLY A 49 -49.43 -19.25 8.27
N ALA A 50 -49.06 -18.77 7.09
CA ALA A 50 -47.77 -18.17 6.85
C ALA A 50 -47.82 -17.20 5.66
N TRP A 51 -46.83 -16.31 5.61
CA TRP A 51 -46.48 -15.55 4.42
C TRP A 51 -45.38 -16.26 3.64
N PHE A 52 -45.47 -16.21 2.32
CA PHE A 52 -44.53 -16.81 1.38
C PHE A 52 -44.10 -15.76 0.35
N GLN A 53 -42.80 -15.61 0.10
CA GLN A 53 -42.27 -14.72 -0.94
C GLN A 53 -41.23 -15.47 -1.78
N TYR A 54 -41.52 -15.65 -3.06
CA TYR A 54 -40.59 -16.28 -4.01
C TYR A 54 -39.37 -15.41 -4.25
N LEU A 55 -38.18 -15.94 -3.96
CA LEU A 55 -36.88 -15.28 -4.13
C LEU A 55 -35.78 -16.31 -4.49
N PRO A 56 -35.79 -16.85 -5.72
CA PRO A 56 -35.06 -18.08 -6.05
C PRO A 56 -33.53 -17.99 -5.98
N LEU A 57 -32.95 -16.81 -6.23
CA LEU A 57 -31.49 -16.59 -6.17
C LEU A 57 -30.99 -16.07 -4.82
N THR A 58 -31.75 -16.27 -3.73
CA THR A 58 -31.30 -15.91 -2.38
C THR A 58 -30.47 -17.02 -1.72
N SER A 59 -29.66 -16.65 -0.73
CA SER A 59 -28.71 -17.56 -0.08
C SER A 59 -29.38 -18.44 0.99
N THR A 60 -30.14 -19.45 0.56
CA THR A 60 -30.60 -20.56 1.41
C THR A 60 -29.51 -21.62 1.61
N ILE A 61 -29.37 -22.12 2.84
CA ILE A 61 -28.46 -23.22 3.18
C ILE A 61 -29.27 -24.52 3.03
N TYR A 62 -28.83 -25.42 2.17
CA TYR A 62 -29.50 -26.71 1.94
C TYR A 62 -28.96 -27.76 2.91
N SER A 63 -29.64 -27.93 4.06
CA SER A 63 -29.29 -28.92 5.09
C SER A 63 -30.27 -30.10 5.17
N GLN A 64 -31.21 -30.22 4.23
CA GLN A 64 -32.22 -31.29 4.21
C GLN A 64 -32.04 -32.25 3.03
N SER A 65 -32.88 -33.27 2.95
CA SER A 65 -32.74 -34.42 2.06
C SER A 65 -33.17 -34.19 0.61
N ILE A 66 -34.05 -33.22 0.38
CA ILE A 66 -34.56 -32.80 -0.93
C ILE A 66 -34.32 -31.29 -1.08
N GLY A 67 -33.35 -30.92 -1.89
CA GLY A 67 -33.06 -29.53 -2.24
C GLY A 67 -34.11 -28.92 -3.16
N MET A 68 -34.05 -27.60 -3.32
CA MET A 68 -34.93 -26.78 -4.19
C MET A 68 -34.97 -27.24 -5.66
N ILE A 69 -34.01 -28.05 -6.09
CA ILE A 69 -33.83 -28.55 -7.46
C ILE A 69 -34.20 -30.03 -7.62
N ASP A 70 -34.66 -30.71 -6.58
CA ASP A 70 -34.94 -32.15 -6.62
C ASP A 70 -36.41 -32.48 -6.93
N SER A 71 -37.29 -31.47 -6.98
CA SER A 71 -38.70 -31.58 -7.37
C SER A 71 -39.25 -30.26 -7.89
N ASN A 72 -40.09 -30.30 -8.93
CA ASN A 72 -40.85 -29.14 -9.44
C ASN A 72 -42.03 -28.75 -8.52
N CYS A 73 -42.22 -29.47 -7.42
CA CYS A 73 -43.28 -29.24 -6.45
C CYS A 73 -42.69 -28.91 -5.08
N TYR A 74 -43.05 -27.75 -4.55
CA TYR A 74 -42.48 -27.15 -3.34
C TYR A 74 -43.42 -27.31 -2.14
N HIS A 75 -42.91 -27.89 -1.05
CA HIS A 75 -43.68 -28.03 0.18
C HIS A 75 -43.80 -26.69 0.92
N LEU A 76 -45.02 -26.34 1.31
CA LEU A 76 -45.33 -25.13 2.08
C LEU A 76 -45.91 -25.43 3.44
N PHE A 77 -46.86 -26.35 3.50
CA PHE A 77 -47.48 -26.80 4.74
C PHE A 77 -47.96 -28.25 4.66
N SER A 78 -47.85 -29.00 5.74
CA SER A 78 -48.43 -30.34 5.86
C SER A 78 -48.92 -30.62 7.27
N SER A 79 -49.77 -31.64 7.41
CA SER A 79 -50.15 -32.21 8.71
C SER A 79 -50.16 -33.72 8.61
N VAL A 80 -49.46 -34.39 9.54
CA VAL A 80 -49.32 -35.85 9.62
C VAL A 80 -49.82 -36.38 10.95
N GLU A 81 -50.37 -37.59 10.98
CA GLU A 81 -50.78 -38.26 12.22
C GLU A 81 -49.55 -38.58 13.10
N LYS A 82 -49.56 -38.18 14.38
CA LYS A 82 -48.38 -38.31 15.26
C LYS A 82 -47.84 -39.74 15.40
N GLN A 83 -48.70 -40.76 15.36
CA GLN A 83 -48.29 -42.17 15.50
C GLN A 83 -47.91 -42.82 14.18
N SER A 84 -48.79 -42.78 13.17
CA SER A 84 -48.57 -43.46 11.89
C SER A 84 -47.77 -42.66 10.85
N GLN A 85 -47.49 -41.38 11.13
CA GLN A 85 -46.91 -40.40 10.19
C GLN A 85 -47.70 -40.28 8.87
N SER A 86 -49.00 -40.64 8.88
CA SER A 86 -49.84 -40.57 7.69
C SER A 86 -50.32 -39.14 7.41
N LEU A 87 -50.07 -38.69 6.18
CA LEU A 87 -50.40 -37.36 5.69
C LEU A 87 -51.93 -37.15 5.65
N ASN A 88 -52.40 -36.16 6.40
CA ASN A 88 -53.80 -35.73 6.47
C ASN A 88 -54.06 -34.51 5.58
N SER A 89 -53.15 -33.53 5.59
CA SER A 89 -53.24 -32.33 4.76
C SER A 89 -51.89 -32.01 4.11
N LEU A 90 -51.94 -31.41 2.93
CA LEU A 90 -50.78 -30.93 2.19
C LEU A 90 -51.13 -29.67 1.41
N TYR A 91 -50.34 -28.62 1.59
CA TYR A 91 -50.28 -27.44 0.75
C TYR A 91 -48.89 -27.36 0.12
N TYR A 92 -48.87 -27.33 -1.21
CA TYR A 92 -47.68 -27.33 -2.03
C TYR A 92 -47.93 -26.55 -3.32
N ASP A 93 -46.87 -25.97 -3.86
CA ASP A 93 -46.90 -25.27 -5.15
C ASP A 93 -46.15 -26.10 -6.19
N CYS A 94 -46.82 -26.54 -7.26
CA CYS A 94 -46.14 -27.16 -8.40
C CYS A 94 -46.00 -26.19 -9.56
N LEU A 95 -44.89 -26.33 -10.26
CA LEU A 95 -44.66 -25.74 -11.57
C LEU A 95 -45.24 -26.61 -12.70
N ASP A 96 -45.96 -25.99 -13.62
CA ASP A 96 -46.12 -26.46 -15.00
C ASP A 96 -45.32 -25.57 -15.96
N LEU A 97 -44.36 -26.18 -16.65
CA LEU A 97 -43.46 -25.53 -17.61
C LEU A 97 -44.08 -25.31 -18.99
N GLU A 98 -44.94 -26.22 -19.43
CA GLU A 98 -45.57 -26.14 -20.75
C GLU A 98 -46.65 -25.05 -20.74
N GLN A 99 -47.34 -24.90 -19.61
CA GLN A 99 -48.38 -23.90 -19.40
C GLN A 99 -47.86 -22.56 -18.87
N MET A 100 -46.60 -22.48 -18.42
CA MET A 100 -46.02 -21.30 -17.76
C MET A 100 -46.85 -20.83 -16.56
N THR A 101 -47.31 -21.79 -15.74
CA THR A 101 -48.16 -21.56 -14.57
C THR A 101 -47.60 -22.23 -13.33
N ILE A 102 -47.78 -21.57 -12.18
CA ILE A 102 -47.61 -22.18 -10.87
C ILE A 102 -49.00 -22.54 -10.35
N THR A 103 -49.24 -23.81 -10.08
CA THR A 103 -50.49 -24.28 -9.48
C THR A 103 -50.27 -24.53 -7.99
N LYS A 104 -50.98 -23.74 -7.17
CA LYS A 104 -51.08 -23.93 -5.72
C LYS A 104 -52.09 -25.02 -5.43
N TYR A 105 -51.65 -26.14 -4.86
CA TYR A 105 -52.48 -27.29 -4.51
C TYR A 105 -52.67 -27.38 -3.00
N ILE A 106 -53.92 -27.36 -2.53
CA ILE A 106 -54.27 -27.61 -1.13
C ILE A 106 -55.19 -28.82 -1.07
N LYS A 107 -54.69 -29.92 -0.51
CA LYS A 107 -55.39 -31.20 -0.45
C LYS A 107 -55.47 -31.67 1.00
N PHE A 108 -56.63 -32.16 1.42
CA PHE A 108 -56.78 -32.76 2.74
C PHE A 108 -57.90 -33.80 2.81
N ILE A 109 -57.82 -34.67 3.82
CA ILE A 109 -58.91 -35.56 4.24
C ILE A 109 -59.66 -34.94 5.43
N GLY A 110 -60.97 -34.78 5.28
CA GLY A 110 -61.83 -34.26 6.34
C GLY A 110 -62.10 -35.28 7.44
N ASN A 111 -62.62 -34.82 8.58
CA ASN A 111 -63.09 -35.72 9.64
C ASN A 111 -64.38 -36.48 9.30
N ASP A 112 -65.04 -36.13 8.19
CA ASP A 112 -66.05 -36.92 7.50
C ASP A 112 -65.48 -38.07 6.63
N ALA A 113 -64.15 -38.19 6.58
CA ALA A 113 -63.37 -39.07 5.70
C ALA A 113 -63.55 -38.83 4.19
N GLN A 114 -64.10 -37.68 3.78
CA GLN A 114 -64.07 -37.22 2.39
C GLN A 114 -62.79 -36.46 2.09
N GLN A 115 -62.48 -36.25 0.81
CA GLN A 115 -61.32 -35.48 0.38
C GLN A 115 -61.71 -34.19 -0.31
N TYR A 116 -60.92 -33.16 0.01
CA TYR A 116 -61.10 -31.81 -0.46
C TYR A 116 -59.81 -31.38 -1.15
N SER A 117 -59.93 -30.77 -2.33
CA SER A 117 -58.81 -30.29 -3.15
C SER A 117 -59.15 -28.91 -3.67
N PHE A 118 -58.22 -27.97 -3.51
CA PHE A 118 -58.29 -26.61 -4.03
C PHE A 118 -57.08 -26.35 -4.91
N GLU A 119 -57.32 -25.72 -6.06
CA GLU A 119 -56.31 -25.45 -7.07
C GLU A 119 -56.40 -23.98 -7.47
N ILE A 120 -55.27 -23.27 -7.43
CA ILE A 120 -55.18 -21.85 -7.80
C ILE A 120 -53.97 -21.67 -8.71
N ASN A 121 -54.21 -21.19 -9.94
CA ASN A 121 -53.18 -20.96 -10.94
C ASN A 121 -52.65 -19.52 -10.86
N ILE A 122 -51.34 -19.37 -10.91
CA ILE A 122 -50.62 -18.09 -10.90
C ILE A 122 -49.71 -18.03 -12.13
N ASN A 123 -49.67 -16.85 -12.75
CA ASN A 123 -48.79 -16.53 -13.88
C ASN A 123 -47.31 -16.54 -13.44
N VAL A 124 -46.47 -17.36 -14.10
CA VAL A 124 -45.01 -17.44 -13.90
C VAL A 124 -44.28 -16.10 -14.13
N LEU A 125 -44.91 -15.13 -14.81
CA LEU A 125 -44.34 -13.79 -15.00
C LEU A 125 -44.63 -12.80 -13.86
N GLU A 126 -45.50 -13.14 -12.90
CA GLU A 126 -45.97 -12.25 -11.83
C GLU A 126 -45.71 -12.78 -10.42
N TYR A 127 -45.11 -13.96 -10.29
CA TYR A 127 -44.98 -14.64 -8.99
C TYR A 127 -43.83 -14.12 -8.12
N GLU A 128 -42.75 -13.64 -8.73
CA GLU A 128 -41.51 -13.27 -8.02
C GLU A 128 -41.68 -12.01 -7.17
N ASN A 129 -41.04 -11.98 -5.99
CA ASN A 129 -41.01 -10.84 -5.07
C ASN A 129 -42.39 -10.39 -4.52
N GLN A 130 -43.49 -11.06 -4.91
CA GLN A 130 -44.82 -10.84 -4.35
C GLN A 130 -45.01 -11.61 -3.04
N TRP A 131 -45.81 -11.04 -2.13
CA TRP A 131 -46.20 -11.71 -0.90
C TRP A 131 -47.50 -12.51 -1.10
N TYR A 132 -47.44 -13.81 -0.79
CA TYR A 132 -48.57 -14.71 -0.76
C TYR A 132 -48.92 -15.05 0.68
N TYR A 133 -50.19 -14.93 1.03
CA TYR A 133 -50.76 -15.41 2.27
C TYR A 133 -51.41 -16.77 2.09
N PHE A 134 -51.32 -17.62 3.09
CA PHE A 134 -52.23 -18.75 3.26
C PHE A 134 -52.50 -18.99 4.75
N GLU A 135 -53.75 -19.29 5.09
CA GLU A 135 -54.17 -19.66 6.44
C GLU A 135 -55.36 -20.63 6.44
N PHE A 136 -55.31 -21.57 7.39
CA PHE A 136 -56.47 -22.28 7.91
C PHE A 136 -56.92 -21.70 9.25
N ILE A 137 -58.21 -21.31 9.33
CA ILE A 137 -58.91 -20.98 10.58
C ILE A 137 -59.87 -22.13 10.90
N LEU A 138 -59.69 -22.76 12.06
CA LEU A 138 -60.49 -23.90 12.51
C LEU A 138 -61.43 -23.46 13.64
N PHE A 139 -62.72 -23.70 13.46
CA PHE A 139 -63.74 -23.42 14.47
C PHE A 139 -64.22 -24.75 15.05
N LEU A 140 -63.46 -25.25 16.02
CA LEU A 140 -63.53 -26.63 16.52
C LEU A 140 -64.94 -27.02 17.01
N PHE A 141 -65.61 -26.13 17.74
CA PHE A 141 -66.98 -26.36 18.26
C PHE A 141 -68.02 -26.58 17.14
N SER A 142 -67.93 -25.79 16.06
CA SER A 142 -68.87 -25.84 14.93
C SER A 142 -68.47 -26.78 13.80
N ASN A 143 -67.39 -27.56 13.98
CA ASN A 143 -66.81 -28.47 12.98
C ASN A 143 -66.65 -27.85 11.57
N ARG A 144 -66.23 -26.58 11.50
CA ARG A 144 -66.00 -25.86 10.24
C ARG A 144 -64.57 -25.33 10.18
N SER A 145 -64.05 -25.19 8.98
CA SER A 145 -62.79 -24.51 8.68
C SER A 145 -63.01 -23.42 7.65
N GLN A 146 -62.13 -22.43 7.65
CA GLN A 146 -62.06 -21.37 6.66
C GLN A 146 -60.65 -21.32 6.08
N LEU A 147 -60.56 -21.28 4.76
CA LEU A 147 -59.32 -21.22 3.99
C LEU A 147 -59.19 -19.82 3.37
N ILE A 148 -58.12 -19.10 3.71
CA ILE A 148 -57.85 -17.74 3.22
C ILE A 148 -56.54 -17.75 2.44
N ILE A 149 -56.54 -17.19 1.22
CA ILE A 149 -55.35 -16.99 0.38
C ILE A 149 -55.40 -15.60 -0.24
N ILE A 150 -54.29 -14.86 -0.11
CA ILE A 150 -54.16 -13.47 -0.53
C ILE A 150 -52.86 -13.31 -1.35
N LYS A 151 -52.89 -12.60 -2.48
CA LYS A 151 -51.70 -12.16 -3.24
C LYS A 151 -51.60 -10.64 -3.07
N ASN A 152 -50.61 -10.17 -2.31
CA ASN A 152 -50.54 -8.78 -1.87
C ASN A 152 -51.88 -8.32 -1.24
N GLU A 153 -52.56 -7.35 -1.82
CA GLU A 153 -53.85 -6.82 -1.30
C GLU A 153 -55.08 -7.51 -1.91
N GLU A 154 -54.89 -8.48 -2.80
CA GLU A 154 -55.94 -9.17 -3.54
C GLU A 154 -56.25 -10.53 -2.90
N VAL A 155 -57.50 -10.72 -2.45
CA VAL A 155 -57.96 -12.00 -1.90
C VAL A 155 -58.25 -12.97 -3.06
N LEU A 156 -57.34 -13.93 -3.28
CA LEU A 156 -57.50 -14.96 -4.30
C LEU A 156 -58.53 -16.02 -3.88
N LYS A 157 -58.65 -16.31 -2.58
CA LYS A 157 -59.58 -17.31 -2.04
C LYS A 157 -60.00 -16.99 -0.61
N ASN A 158 -61.28 -17.21 -0.31
CA ASN A 158 -61.85 -17.13 1.02
C ASN A 158 -63.06 -18.07 1.11
N ASP A 159 -62.80 -19.35 1.35
CA ASP A 159 -63.82 -20.41 1.35
C ASP A 159 -64.08 -20.90 2.78
N ILE A 160 -65.35 -21.17 3.11
CA ILE A 160 -65.74 -21.83 4.36
C ILE A 160 -66.20 -23.25 4.04
N VAL A 161 -65.59 -24.24 4.70
CA VAL A 161 -65.88 -25.67 4.55
C VAL A 161 -66.42 -26.20 5.87
N ASN A 162 -67.56 -26.90 5.84
CA ASN A 162 -68.22 -27.45 7.04
C ASN A 162 -67.58 -28.77 7.51
N VAL A 163 -66.25 -28.80 7.56
CA VAL A 163 -65.42 -29.93 7.98
C VAL A 163 -64.13 -29.42 8.64
N LEU A 164 -63.51 -30.21 9.51
CA LEU A 164 -62.12 -29.97 9.93
C LEU A 164 -61.15 -30.66 8.95
N PRO A 165 -60.02 -30.03 8.57
CA PRO A 165 -59.15 -30.50 7.48
C PRO A 165 -58.21 -31.64 7.85
N PHE A 166 -58.54 -32.40 8.91
CA PHE A 166 -57.80 -33.57 9.36
C PHE A 166 -58.79 -34.63 9.85
N LYS A 167 -58.47 -35.90 9.63
CA LYS A 167 -59.27 -37.03 10.12
C LYS A 167 -58.86 -37.48 11.52
N ASP A 168 -57.58 -37.36 11.85
CA ASP A 168 -57.02 -37.89 13.10
C ASP A 168 -56.93 -36.83 14.21
N GLU A 169 -57.06 -37.27 15.46
CA GLU A 169 -57.17 -36.39 16.63
C GLU A 169 -55.85 -35.74 17.07
N ARG A 170 -54.70 -36.34 16.72
CA ARG A 170 -53.36 -35.91 17.13
C ARG A 170 -52.45 -35.79 15.92
N ILE A 171 -52.18 -34.56 15.52
CA ILE A 171 -51.41 -34.24 14.32
C ILE A 171 -50.13 -33.48 14.66
N ILE A 172 -49.08 -33.73 13.89
CA ILE A 172 -47.90 -32.88 13.79
C ILE A 172 -48.08 -32.07 12.52
N GLN A 173 -47.97 -30.76 12.63
CA GLN A 173 -48.16 -29.83 11.53
C GLN A 173 -46.81 -29.17 11.23
N GLN A 174 -46.44 -29.09 9.96
CA GLN A 174 -45.15 -28.52 9.53
C GLN A 174 -45.40 -27.37 8.56
N ILE A 175 -44.75 -26.22 8.79
CA ILE A 175 -44.67 -25.12 7.84
C ILE A 175 -43.23 -25.05 7.33
N GLY A 176 -43.04 -25.10 6.01
CA GLY A 176 -41.74 -25.07 5.34
C GLY A 176 -40.96 -26.40 5.36
N GLY A 177 -39.71 -26.34 4.90
CA GLY A 177 -38.82 -27.49 4.72
C GLY A 177 -39.22 -28.46 3.61
N ASP A 178 -38.43 -29.51 3.39
CA ASP A 178 -38.77 -30.63 2.50
C ASP A 178 -39.82 -31.59 3.10
N LEU A 179 -40.38 -32.44 2.23
CA LEU A 179 -41.25 -33.54 2.61
C LEU A 179 -41.02 -34.77 1.71
N VAL A 180 -40.66 -35.90 2.33
CA VAL A 180 -40.80 -37.25 1.74
C VAL A 180 -42.06 -37.87 2.32
N VAL A 181 -43.00 -38.30 1.47
CA VAL A 181 -44.24 -38.93 1.95
C VAL A 181 -43.95 -40.37 2.40
N VAL A 182 -43.96 -40.60 3.72
CA VAL A 182 -43.78 -41.93 4.32
C VAL A 182 -45.09 -42.74 4.26
N ASN A 183 -46.23 -42.08 4.46
CA ASN A 183 -47.57 -42.66 4.39
C ASN A 183 -48.60 -41.54 4.11
N SER A 184 -49.72 -41.85 3.46
CA SER A 184 -50.70 -40.85 3.02
C SER A 184 -52.15 -41.34 3.16
N LYS A 185 -53.02 -40.45 3.65
CA LYS A 185 -54.49 -40.60 3.59
C LYS A 185 -55.12 -39.75 2.48
N ILE A 186 -54.30 -39.02 1.68
CA ILE A 186 -54.71 -38.18 0.54
C ILE A 186 -54.58 -39.01 -0.76
N VAL A 187 -55.61 -39.01 -1.60
CA VAL A 187 -55.60 -39.75 -2.89
C VAL A 187 -54.71 -39.00 -3.88
N ASN A 188 -54.01 -39.77 -4.73
CA ASN A 188 -53.00 -39.27 -5.68
C ASN A 188 -51.77 -38.62 -5.01
N ILE A 189 -51.52 -38.88 -3.73
CA ILE A 189 -50.24 -38.62 -3.05
C ILE A 189 -49.73 -39.96 -2.51
N GLY A 190 -48.70 -40.51 -3.16
CA GLY A 190 -48.15 -41.83 -2.93
C GLY A 190 -47.02 -41.87 -1.90
N ILE A 191 -46.67 -43.09 -1.44
CA ILE A 191 -45.47 -43.31 -0.62
C ILE A 191 -44.24 -43.11 -1.49
N GLY A 192 -43.31 -42.27 -1.03
CA GLY A 192 -42.09 -41.91 -1.75
C GLY A 192 -42.19 -40.63 -2.58
N ASP A 193 -43.37 -40.00 -2.66
CA ASP A 193 -43.52 -38.68 -3.31
C ASP A 193 -42.64 -37.64 -2.60
N LYS A 194 -42.03 -36.76 -3.40
CA LYS A 194 -41.00 -35.81 -2.96
C LYS A 194 -41.42 -34.36 -3.24
N PHE A 195 -41.43 -33.57 -2.19
CA PHE A 195 -41.65 -32.13 -2.27
C PHE A 195 -40.40 -31.39 -1.79
N ALA A 196 -39.90 -30.50 -2.64
CA ALA A 196 -38.67 -29.75 -2.42
C ALA A 196 -38.88 -28.57 -1.46
N ILE A 197 -37.79 -28.07 -0.89
CA ILE A 197 -37.79 -26.82 -0.13
C ILE A 197 -38.23 -25.65 -1.03
N PHE A 198 -39.12 -24.81 -0.51
CA PHE A 198 -39.61 -23.61 -1.20
C PHE A 198 -38.50 -22.62 -1.62
N PRO A 199 -38.50 -22.12 -2.87
CA PRO A 199 -37.49 -21.19 -3.40
C PRO A 199 -37.72 -19.74 -2.93
N GLY A 200 -37.66 -19.48 -1.62
CA GLY A 200 -37.90 -18.14 -1.09
C GLY A 200 -37.94 -18.00 0.44
N LYS A 201 -38.62 -16.95 0.91
CA LYS A 201 -38.87 -16.73 2.35
C LYS A 201 -40.21 -17.36 2.74
N ILE A 202 -40.25 -17.91 3.96
CA ILE A 202 -41.47 -18.31 4.65
C ILE A 202 -41.49 -17.64 6.02
N VAL A 203 -42.62 -17.03 6.38
CA VAL A 203 -42.84 -16.33 7.65
C VAL A 203 -44.11 -16.90 8.30
N PRO A 204 -43.99 -17.97 9.11
CA PRO A 204 -45.10 -18.54 9.86
C PRO A 204 -45.71 -17.55 10.86
N ILE A 205 -47.00 -17.75 11.08
CA ILE A 205 -47.83 -16.98 12.00
C ILE A 205 -48.39 -17.93 13.07
N SER A 206 -48.31 -17.52 14.33
CA SER A 206 -49.03 -18.16 15.43
C SER A 206 -49.94 -17.14 16.14
N TYR A 207 -51.25 -17.38 16.11
CA TYR A 207 -52.24 -16.60 16.84
C TYR A 207 -53.06 -17.48 17.77
N ASN A 208 -53.15 -17.08 19.03
CA ASN A 208 -54.15 -17.56 19.99
C ASN A 208 -54.99 -16.36 20.46
N ASP A 209 -55.87 -15.79 19.62
CA ASP A 209 -56.87 -14.79 20.06
C ASP A 209 -57.98 -14.48 19.03
N THR A 210 -59.07 -13.86 19.51
CA THR A 210 -60.44 -13.83 18.94
C THR A 210 -60.76 -12.67 17.96
N ILE A 211 -59.81 -12.22 17.14
CA ILE A 211 -60.00 -11.04 16.27
C ILE A 211 -60.91 -11.35 15.06
N MET A 212 -61.99 -10.57 14.87
CA MET A 212 -63.08 -10.82 13.89
C MET A 212 -62.90 -10.28 12.46
N ASP A 213 -61.90 -9.44 12.15
CA ASP A 213 -61.58 -9.06 10.76
C ASP A 213 -60.08 -9.18 10.49
N PHE A 214 -59.68 -10.41 10.17
CA PHE A 214 -58.27 -10.70 9.95
C PHE A 214 -57.79 -10.41 8.53
N VAL A 215 -58.65 -10.45 7.52
CA VAL A 215 -58.26 -10.17 6.12
C VAL A 215 -57.74 -8.74 6.00
N SER A 216 -58.41 -7.78 6.63
CA SER A 216 -57.95 -6.39 6.72
C SER A 216 -56.58 -6.27 7.43
N CYS A 217 -56.38 -7.00 8.53
CA CYS A 217 -55.12 -7.01 9.28
C CYS A 217 -53.95 -7.61 8.44
N ALA A 218 -54.20 -8.73 7.76
CA ALA A 218 -53.25 -9.35 6.84
C ALA A 218 -52.86 -8.41 5.68
N ILE A 219 -53.80 -7.62 5.16
CA ILE A 219 -53.54 -6.65 4.09
C ILE A 219 -52.73 -5.45 4.60
N GLU A 220 -53.00 -4.92 5.80
CA GLU A 220 -52.19 -3.83 6.38
C GLU A 220 -50.76 -4.25 6.71
N LEU A 221 -50.56 -5.51 7.16
CA LEU A 221 -49.25 -6.11 7.39
C LEU A 221 -48.32 -6.00 6.16
N ILE A 222 -48.81 -6.36 4.98
CA ILE A 222 -47.99 -6.34 3.74
C ILE A 222 -47.65 -4.90 3.33
N LYS A 223 -48.54 -3.93 3.56
CA LYS A 223 -48.32 -2.53 3.14
C LYS A 223 -47.03 -1.93 3.69
N PHE A 224 -46.56 -2.41 4.84
CA PHE A 224 -45.27 -2.00 5.42
C PHE A 224 -44.04 -2.69 4.81
N ASP A 225 -44.19 -3.85 4.16
CA ASP A 225 -43.07 -4.69 3.65
C ASP A 225 -43.12 -4.90 2.11
N LYS A 226 -43.96 -4.14 1.40
CA LYS A 226 -44.02 -4.10 -0.09
C LYS A 226 -42.77 -3.52 -0.73
N ALA A 227 -42.11 -2.56 -0.07
CA ALA A 227 -41.00 -1.84 -0.66
C ALA A 227 -39.70 -2.65 -0.50
N CYS A 228 -39.04 -2.96 -1.61
CA CYS A 228 -37.62 -3.25 -1.55
C CYS A 228 -36.90 -1.96 -1.14
N ILE A 229 -36.56 -1.82 0.14
CA ILE A 229 -35.88 -0.64 0.67
C ILE A 229 -34.43 -0.72 0.20
N CYS A 230 -34.11 0.04 -0.85
CA CYS A 230 -32.77 0.03 -1.38
C CYS A 230 -31.79 0.72 -0.42
N GLN A 231 -30.76 -0.02 0.00
CA GLN A 231 -29.70 0.46 0.87
C GLN A 231 -28.34 0.30 0.19
N ASN A 232 -27.58 1.38 0.13
CA ASN A 232 -26.29 1.42 -0.56
C ASN A 232 -25.24 0.57 0.15
N ASN A 233 -24.48 -0.23 -0.61
CA ASN A 233 -23.31 -0.94 -0.09
C ASN A 233 -22.37 0.01 0.68
N PRO A 234 -21.86 -0.37 1.86
CA PRO A 234 -20.99 0.50 2.68
C PRO A 234 -19.62 0.78 2.04
N THR A 235 -19.25 0.02 1.01
CA THR A 235 -18.06 0.21 0.18
C THR A 235 -18.47 0.05 -1.28
N SER A 236 -18.79 1.16 -1.95
CA SER A 236 -19.12 1.20 -3.39
C SER A 236 -17.91 1.50 -4.27
N ASN A 237 -16.95 2.28 -3.78
CA ASN A 237 -15.65 2.49 -4.42
C ASN A 237 -14.75 1.26 -4.23
N LEU A 238 -14.24 0.69 -5.32
CA LEU A 238 -13.34 -0.46 -5.33
C LEU A 238 -11.91 0.02 -5.62
N GLN A 239 -10.92 -0.63 -5.02
CA GLN A 239 -9.53 -0.22 -5.17
C GLN A 239 -9.04 -0.35 -6.62
N ASN A 240 -8.21 0.62 -7.03
CA ASN A 240 -7.44 0.57 -8.27
C ASN A 240 -6.58 -0.70 -8.30
N GLN A 241 -6.62 -1.48 -9.38
CA GLN A 241 -5.94 -2.77 -9.45
C GLN A 241 -5.35 -3.03 -10.84
N ASP A 242 -4.21 -3.73 -10.87
CA ASP A 242 -3.59 -4.22 -12.10
C ASP A 242 -3.70 -5.76 -12.15
N TYR A 243 -4.40 -6.25 -13.17
CA TYR A 243 -4.62 -7.66 -13.45
C TYR A 243 -3.53 -8.15 -14.40
N VAL A 244 -2.38 -8.52 -13.84
CA VAL A 244 -1.28 -9.16 -14.56
C VAL A 244 -1.47 -10.69 -14.52
N TYR A 245 -1.33 -11.38 -15.66
CA TYR A 245 -1.54 -12.83 -15.77
C TYR A 245 -2.92 -13.27 -15.23
N LEU A 246 -3.09 -14.53 -14.81
CA LEU A 246 -4.34 -15.12 -14.28
C LEU A 246 -4.84 -14.53 -12.94
N ASN A 247 -4.44 -13.30 -12.60
CA ASN A 247 -4.95 -12.55 -11.45
C ASN A 247 -6.43 -12.21 -11.64
N THR A 248 -7.20 -12.40 -10.57
CA THR A 248 -8.62 -12.05 -10.49
C THR A 248 -8.91 -11.41 -9.14
N SER A 249 -9.92 -10.54 -9.09
CA SER A 249 -10.44 -9.96 -7.85
C SER A 249 -11.93 -10.19 -7.74
N ILE A 250 -12.42 -10.35 -6.51
CA ILE A 250 -13.81 -10.64 -6.21
C ILE A 250 -14.33 -9.59 -5.23
N TYR A 251 -15.37 -8.87 -5.63
CA TYR A 251 -16.18 -8.05 -4.75
C TYR A 251 -17.53 -8.72 -4.52
N THR A 252 -18.04 -8.67 -3.28
CA THR A 252 -19.36 -9.22 -2.92
C THR A 252 -20.17 -8.12 -2.26
N SER A 253 -21.38 -7.86 -2.76
CA SER A 253 -22.28 -6.88 -2.16
C SER A 253 -22.72 -7.34 -0.78
N LYS A 254 -22.72 -6.43 0.19
CA LYS A 254 -23.20 -6.72 1.56
C LYS A 254 -24.71 -6.56 1.67
N LEU A 255 -25.32 -5.89 0.70
CA LEU A 255 -26.74 -5.58 0.63
C LEU A 255 -27.32 -6.09 -0.69
N LYS A 256 -28.64 -6.29 -0.68
CA LYS A 256 -29.41 -6.78 -1.82
C LYS A 256 -29.66 -5.67 -2.84
N ASN A 257 -29.87 -6.04 -4.10
CA ASN A 257 -30.38 -5.11 -5.11
C ASN A 257 -31.91 -4.98 -5.07
N CYS A 258 -32.43 -3.83 -5.48
CA CYS A 258 -33.86 -3.62 -5.74
C CYS A 258 -34.10 -3.40 -7.22
N ASN A 259 -33.78 -4.41 -8.04
CA ASN A 259 -33.72 -4.35 -9.51
C ASN A 259 -32.82 -3.26 -10.09
N TYR A 260 -31.95 -2.70 -9.27
CA TYR A 260 -31.00 -1.68 -9.68
C TYR A 260 -29.58 -2.17 -9.46
N PHE A 261 -28.70 -1.92 -10.43
CA PHE A 261 -27.27 -1.84 -10.14
C PHE A 261 -26.59 -0.90 -11.12
N THR A 262 -25.55 -0.20 -10.68
CA THR A 262 -24.67 0.58 -11.55
C THR A 262 -23.24 0.12 -11.36
N PHE A 263 -22.56 -0.16 -12.46
CA PHE A 263 -21.14 -0.46 -12.52
C PHE A 263 -20.46 0.51 -13.48
N THR A 264 -19.44 1.22 -12.99
CA THR A 264 -18.71 2.21 -13.76
C THR A 264 -17.24 2.16 -13.41
N GLY A 265 -16.38 2.45 -14.38
CA GLY A 265 -14.96 2.54 -14.14
C GLY A 265 -14.12 2.57 -15.40
N TRP A 266 -12.85 2.89 -15.21
CA TRP A 266 -11.87 2.98 -16.28
C TRP A 266 -11.01 1.72 -16.36
N PHE A 267 -10.73 1.32 -17.59
CA PHE A 267 -9.94 0.14 -17.89
C PHE A 267 -8.96 0.40 -19.02
N LYS A 268 -7.83 -0.30 -19.03
CA LYS A 268 -6.88 -0.28 -20.14
C LYS A 268 -6.19 -1.62 -20.29
N ILE A 269 -6.20 -2.16 -21.51
CA ILE A 269 -5.40 -3.33 -21.88
C ILE A 269 -3.96 -2.84 -22.15
N ASN A 270 -3.04 -3.14 -21.24
CA ASN A 270 -1.62 -2.82 -21.39
C ASN A 270 -0.92 -3.79 -22.37
N GLU A 271 -1.27 -5.06 -22.30
CA GLU A 271 -0.61 -6.12 -23.06
C GLU A 271 -1.62 -7.19 -23.43
N ILE A 272 -1.52 -7.67 -24.67
CA ILE A 272 -2.29 -8.78 -25.22
C ILE A 272 -1.30 -9.92 -25.39
N ILE A 273 -1.35 -10.92 -24.51
CA ILE A 273 -0.61 -12.16 -24.71
C ILE A 273 -1.57 -13.11 -25.42
N GLN A 274 -1.25 -13.47 -26.65
CA GLN A 274 -2.10 -14.30 -27.51
C GLN A 274 -1.22 -15.18 -28.40
N ASN A 275 -1.35 -16.50 -28.24
CA ASN A 275 -0.72 -17.51 -29.08
C ASN A 275 -1.70 -18.08 -30.13
N ASP A 276 -3.01 -18.06 -29.84
CA ASP A 276 -4.04 -18.60 -30.72
C ASP A 276 -4.52 -17.57 -31.74
N LYS A 277 -5.00 -18.02 -32.92
CA LYS A 277 -5.53 -17.13 -33.98
C LYS A 277 -6.73 -16.28 -33.54
N GLU A 278 -7.51 -16.82 -32.61
CA GLU A 278 -8.63 -16.16 -31.96
C GLU A 278 -8.51 -16.38 -30.45
N MET A 279 -8.66 -15.31 -29.68
CA MET A 279 -8.81 -15.33 -28.24
C MET A 279 -10.16 -14.71 -27.89
N THR A 280 -10.97 -15.38 -27.08
CA THR A 280 -12.07 -14.72 -26.35
C THR A 280 -11.68 -14.64 -24.87
N PHE A 281 -11.88 -13.48 -24.27
CA PHE A 281 -11.38 -13.13 -22.95
C PHE A 281 -12.46 -12.54 -22.04
N GLN A 282 -12.89 -13.28 -21.01
CA GLN A 282 -13.85 -12.80 -20.01
C GLN A 282 -13.16 -11.94 -18.96
N PHE A 283 -13.49 -10.64 -18.95
CA PHE A 283 -12.88 -9.67 -18.04
C PHE A 283 -13.75 -9.35 -16.82
N ILE A 284 -15.05 -9.15 -17.03
CA ILE A 284 -16.03 -8.83 -15.99
C ILE A 284 -17.08 -9.94 -15.97
N LYS A 285 -17.43 -10.42 -14.78
CA LYS A 285 -18.59 -11.30 -14.58
C LYS A 285 -19.31 -10.90 -13.29
N LEU A 286 -20.59 -10.56 -13.40
CA LEU A 286 -21.47 -10.34 -12.26
C LEU A 286 -22.35 -11.59 -12.11
N THR A 287 -22.42 -12.18 -10.91
CA THR A 287 -23.29 -13.32 -10.59
C THR A 287 -24.09 -13.06 -9.31
N SER A 288 -25.05 -13.93 -9.00
CA SER A 288 -25.55 -14.07 -7.64
C SER A 288 -24.47 -14.65 -6.71
N ASN A 289 -24.54 -14.31 -5.42
CA ASN A 289 -23.67 -14.87 -4.37
C ASN A 289 -24.31 -16.13 -3.74
N MET A 290 -24.52 -17.17 -4.55
CA MET A 290 -25.13 -18.43 -4.12
C MET A 290 -24.12 -19.57 -3.93
N GLN A 291 -24.45 -20.52 -3.05
CA GLN A 291 -23.63 -21.71 -2.77
C GLN A 291 -23.88 -22.86 -3.77
N ASN A 292 -25.08 -22.96 -4.36
CA ASN A 292 -25.42 -24.04 -5.29
C ASN A 292 -24.75 -23.83 -6.65
N ARG A 293 -23.93 -24.79 -7.09
CA ARG A 293 -23.15 -24.75 -8.35
C ARG A 293 -24.03 -24.64 -9.60
N GLN A 294 -25.24 -25.21 -9.61
CA GLN A 294 -26.15 -25.07 -10.76
C GLN A 294 -26.58 -23.62 -10.97
N PHE A 295 -26.75 -22.86 -9.88
CA PHE A 295 -27.08 -21.44 -9.93
C PHE A 295 -25.85 -20.51 -10.08
N GLN A 296 -24.68 -21.06 -10.41
CA GLN A 296 -23.46 -20.30 -10.79
C GLN A 296 -23.19 -20.33 -12.31
N ASN A 297 -24.14 -20.87 -13.09
CA ASN A 297 -24.08 -20.98 -14.56
C ASN A 297 -23.91 -19.59 -15.23
N GLN A 298 -23.32 -19.55 -16.43
CA GLN A 298 -23.17 -18.33 -17.21
C GLN A 298 -24.53 -17.75 -17.66
N ASN A 299 -25.54 -18.59 -17.86
CA ASN A 299 -26.91 -18.26 -18.30
C ASN A 299 -27.76 -17.41 -17.34
N ILE A 300 -27.27 -17.14 -16.14
CA ILE A 300 -27.98 -16.43 -15.05
C ILE A 300 -27.07 -15.37 -14.42
N SER A 301 -26.15 -14.86 -15.22
CA SER A 301 -25.15 -13.86 -14.86
C SER A 301 -25.65 -12.50 -15.35
N PRO A 302 -26.06 -11.55 -14.47
CA PRO A 302 -26.69 -10.29 -14.91
C PRO A 302 -25.83 -9.45 -15.87
N LEU A 303 -24.51 -9.62 -15.80
CA LEU A 303 -23.55 -9.03 -16.71
C LEU A 303 -22.36 -9.96 -16.89
N GLN A 304 -21.91 -10.12 -18.13
CA GLN A 304 -20.56 -10.56 -18.46
C GLN A 304 -20.02 -9.70 -19.59
N LEU A 305 -18.74 -9.33 -19.52
CA LEU A 305 -18.04 -8.61 -20.57
C LEU A 305 -16.83 -9.41 -21.03
N TYR A 306 -16.75 -9.62 -22.34
CA TYR A 306 -15.64 -10.27 -23.00
C TYR A 306 -15.00 -9.37 -24.05
N TYR A 307 -13.69 -9.52 -24.24
CA TYR A 307 -12.98 -9.06 -25.43
C TYR A 307 -12.70 -10.26 -26.32
N LYS A 308 -13.16 -10.23 -27.58
CA LYS A 308 -12.79 -11.20 -28.60
C LYS A 308 -11.76 -10.55 -29.54
N LEU A 309 -10.57 -11.13 -29.59
CA LEU A 309 -9.41 -10.65 -30.34
C LEU A 309 -9.08 -11.67 -31.43
N THR A 310 -8.98 -11.21 -32.67
CA THR A 310 -8.57 -12.03 -33.81
C THR A 310 -7.52 -11.27 -34.63
N GLN A 311 -6.94 -11.93 -35.64
CA GLN A 311 -5.97 -11.27 -36.53
C GLN A 311 -6.58 -10.14 -37.37
N ASP A 312 -7.89 -10.20 -37.66
CA ASP A 312 -8.58 -9.29 -38.59
C ASP A 312 -9.56 -8.33 -37.90
N GLU A 313 -10.14 -8.72 -36.75
CA GLU A 313 -11.15 -7.96 -36.02
C GLU A 313 -11.04 -8.08 -34.49
N ASN A 314 -11.26 -6.97 -33.81
CA ASN A 314 -11.47 -6.90 -32.37
C ASN A 314 -12.95 -6.65 -32.06
N LYS A 315 -13.48 -7.33 -31.04
CA LYS A 315 -14.89 -7.25 -30.64
C LYS A 315 -15.04 -7.14 -29.12
N ILE A 316 -16.00 -6.35 -28.68
CA ILE A 316 -16.56 -6.47 -27.32
C ILE A 316 -17.81 -7.33 -27.43
N ILE A 317 -17.90 -8.35 -26.58
CA ILE A 317 -19.10 -9.17 -26.41
C ILE A 317 -19.63 -8.93 -25.01
N ILE A 318 -20.91 -8.57 -24.92
CA ILE A 318 -21.63 -8.51 -23.65
C ILE A 318 -22.61 -9.66 -23.66
N THR A 319 -22.68 -10.36 -22.54
CA THR A 319 -23.80 -11.26 -22.28
C THR A 319 -24.53 -10.84 -21.01
N THR A 320 -25.83 -11.07 -21.03
CA THR A 320 -26.75 -10.93 -19.91
C THR A 320 -27.82 -12.00 -20.07
N TYR A 321 -28.84 -12.04 -19.21
CA TYR A 321 -29.94 -12.99 -19.35
C TYR A 321 -31.30 -12.30 -19.23
N SER A 322 -32.36 -12.98 -19.63
CA SER A 322 -33.73 -12.57 -19.35
C SER A 322 -34.56 -13.77 -18.93
N TYR A 323 -34.59 -14.05 -17.63
CA TYR A 323 -35.20 -15.22 -17.03
C TYR A 323 -35.51 -14.98 -15.56
N THR A 324 -36.73 -15.26 -15.11
CA THR A 324 -37.19 -14.96 -13.73
C THR A 324 -37.80 -16.16 -13.04
N TYR A 325 -37.43 -17.40 -13.39
CA TYR A 325 -38.12 -18.59 -12.88
C TYR A 325 -37.14 -19.74 -12.48
N PRO A 326 -37.37 -20.55 -11.41
CA PRO A 326 -36.50 -21.70 -11.09
C PRO A 326 -37.11 -23.05 -11.51
N SER A 327 -36.51 -23.74 -12.48
CA SER A 327 -36.98 -25.07 -12.94
C SER A 327 -35.96 -26.15 -12.66
N VAL A 328 -36.44 -27.36 -12.31
CA VAL A 328 -35.63 -28.56 -12.11
C VAL A 328 -35.16 -29.17 -13.44
N THR A 329 -35.98 -29.11 -14.48
CA THR A 329 -35.74 -29.79 -15.76
C THR A 329 -34.99 -28.91 -16.76
N LEU A 330 -34.34 -27.85 -16.29
CA LEU A 330 -33.80 -26.81 -17.15
C LEU A 330 -32.42 -27.19 -17.68
N ASP A 331 -32.38 -27.56 -18.96
CA ASP A 331 -31.15 -27.81 -19.67
C ASP A 331 -30.50 -26.48 -20.13
N PHE A 332 -29.30 -26.21 -19.63
CA PHE A 332 -28.49 -25.05 -19.99
C PHE A 332 -27.55 -25.29 -21.18
N THR A 333 -27.53 -26.49 -21.80
CA THR A 333 -26.57 -26.84 -22.86
C THR A 333 -26.66 -25.97 -24.12
N ASN A 334 -27.79 -25.30 -24.35
CA ASN A 334 -28.04 -24.46 -25.54
C ASN A 334 -28.24 -22.96 -25.20
N ASP A 335 -27.76 -22.52 -24.03
CA ASP A 335 -27.83 -21.13 -23.55
C ASP A 335 -29.18 -20.38 -23.75
N PRO A 336 -30.35 -20.99 -23.43
CA PRO A 336 -31.66 -20.55 -23.93
C PRO A 336 -32.14 -19.18 -23.44
N PHE A 337 -31.49 -18.61 -22.41
CA PHE A 337 -31.84 -17.30 -21.84
C PHE A 337 -30.75 -16.24 -22.04
N LEU A 338 -29.61 -16.62 -22.63
CA LEU A 338 -28.46 -15.75 -22.77
C LEU A 338 -28.69 -14.73 -23.90
N ILE A 339 -28.76 -13.45 -23.54
CA ILE A 339 -28.79 -12.36 -24.51
C ILE A 339 -27.36 -11.93 -24.76
N ARG A 340 -26.89 -12.14 -25.99
CA ARG A 340 -25.55 -11.75 -26.46
C ARG A 340 -25.64 -10.51 -27.36
N LYS A 341 -24.77 -9.53 -27.12
CA LYS A 341 -24.55 -8.36 -27.99
C LYS A 341 -23.07 -8.26 -28.32
N GLU A 342 -22.76 -7.93 -29.57
CA GLU A 342 -21.39 -7.76 -30.06
C GLU A 342 -21.20 -6.39 -30.69
N PHE A 343 -20.05 -5.78 -30.43
CA PHE A 343 -19.59 -4.55 -31.07
C PHE A 343 -18.24 -4.81 -31.71
N GLN A 344 -18.10 -4.54 -33.00
CA GLN A 344 -16.80 -4.50 -33.65
C GLN A 344 -16.10 -3.20 -33.26
N ILE A 345 -14.87 -3.32 -32.74
CA ILE A 345 -14.05 -2.19 -32.30
C ILE A 345 -13.21 -1.72 -33.48
N LEU A 346 -13.49 -0.49 -33.94
CA LEU A 346 -12.84 0.11 -35.11
C LEU A 346 -11.56 0.86 -34.76
N ASN A 347 -11.40 1.26 -33.49
CA ASN A 347 -10.26 1.96 -32.92
C ASN A 347 -9.27 0.99 -32.24
N ASN A 348 -8.15 1.50 -31.73
CA ASN A 348 -7.22 0.68 -30.94
C ASN A 348 -7.85 0.24 -29.61
N ILE A 349 -7.88 -1.07 -29.35
CA ILE A 349 -8.46 -1.67 -28.14
C ILE A 349 -7.61 -1.44 -26.87
N GLN A 350 -6.33 -1.07 -27.03
CA GLN A 350 -5.39 -0.77 -25.94
C GLN A 350 -5.47 0.69 -25.42
N LEU A 351 -6.37 1.50 -25.97
CA LEU A 351 -6.71 2.82 -25.41
C LEU A 351 -7.34 2.66 -24.01
N TRP A 352 -7.48 3.75 -23.26
CA TRP A 352 -8.34 3.72 -22.07
C TRP A 352 -9.80 3.65 -22.50
N HIS A 353 -10.55 2.77 -21.84
CA HIS A 353 -11.98 2.58 -22.04
C HIS A 353 -12.75 2.83 -20.74
N LEU A 354 -13.68 3.79 -20.79
CA LEU A 354 -14.62 4.10 -19.73
C LEU A 354 -15.88 3.25 -19.92
N LEU A 355 -16.12 2.33 -19.00
CA LEU A 355 -17.36 1.57 -18.93
C LEU A 355 -18.35 2.30 -18.03
N TYR A 356 -19.59 2.41 -18.50
CA TYR A 356 -20.76 2.76 -17.70
C TYR A 356 -21.87 1.77 -18.02
N LEU A 357 -22.40 1.12 -17.00
CA LEU A 357 -23.51 0.20 -17.14
C LEU A 357 -24.47 0.33 -15.96
N THR A 358 -25.76 0.37 -16.27
CA THR A 358 -26.84 0.50 -15.28
C THR A 358 -27.98 -0.45 -15.64
N LEU A 359 -28.39 -1.28 -14.68
CA LEU A 359 -29.72 -1.87 -14.67
C LEU A 359 -30.63 -0.93 -13.91
N ASP A 360 -31.71 -0.49 -14.55
CA ASP A 360 -32.85 0.18 -13.93
C ASP A 360 -34.14 -0.59 -14.25
N GLU A 361 -34.75 -1.16 -13.21
CA GLU A 361 -35.88 -2.12 -13.23
C GLU A 361 -35.69 -3.32 -14.17
N SER A 362 -35.90 -3.10 -15.47
CA SER A 362 -35.89 -4.10 -16.55
C SER A 362 -35.09 -3.64 -17.78
N LYS A 363 -34.37 -2.51 -17.67
CA LYS A 363 -33.54 -1.95 -18.74
C LYS A 363 -32.09 -2.01 -18.31
N LEU A 364 -31.29 -2.78 -19.03
CA LEU A 364 -29.85 -2.80 -18.91
C LEU A 364 -29.25 -1.87 -19.97
N ASP A 365 -28.86 -0.68 -19.54
CA ASP A 365 -28.13 0.28 -20.35
C ASP A 365 -26.63 -0.01 -20.23
N PHE A 366 -25.98 -0.18 -21.38
CA PHE A 366 -24.54 -0.31 -21.49
C PHE A 366 -23.97 0.79 -22.37
N ASN A 367 -22.86 1.38 -21.93
CA ASN A 367 -22.06 2.30 -22.70
C ASN A 367 -20.57 2.06 -22.41
N ILE A 368 -19.76 1.90 -23.46
CA ILE A 368 -18.30 1.94 -23.34
C ILE A 368 -17.73 2.95 -24.32
N LYS A 369 -16.84 3.81 -23.81
CA LYS A 369 -16.19 4.88 -24.57
C LYS A 369 -14.69 4.66 -24.58
N PHE A 370 -14.10 4.63 -25.77
CA PHE A 370 -12.66 4.70 -25.95
C PHE A 370 -12.26 6.13 -26.30
N PHE A 371 -11.16 6.59 -25.71
CA PHE A 371 -10.67 7.96 -25.88
C PHE A 371 -9.35 7.93 -26.65
N GLU A 372 -9.28 8.69 -27.74
CA GLU A 372 -8.07 8.88 -28.54
C GLU A 372 -7.90 10.37 -28.86
N ASN A 373 -7.20 11.07 -27.96
CA ASN A 373 -7.23 12.52 -27.88
C ASN A 373 -8.68 13.01 -27.76
N ARG A 374 -9.09 13.97 -28.59
CA ARG A 374 -10.46 14.52 -28.57
C ARG A 374 -11.50 13.65 -29.26
N GLU A 375 -11.11 12.51 -29.82
CA GLU A 375 -12.04 11.58 -30.45
C GLU A 375 -12.57 10.56 -29.43
N ILE A 376 -13.89 10.40 -29.39
CA ILE A 376 -14.59 9.48 -28.49
C ILE A 376 -15.32 8.43 -29.32
N TYR A 377 -14.85 7.19 -29.25
CA TYR A 377 -15.48 6.05 -29.89
C TYR A 377 -16.48 5.42 -28.91
N GLU A 378 -17.76 5.76 -29.06
CA GLU A 378 -18.85 5.34 -28.17
C GLU A 378 -19.59 4.10 -28.70
N TYR A 379 -19.59 3.02 -27.92
CA TYR A 379 -20.35 1.79 -28.20
C TYR A 379 -21.42 1.60 -27.12
N LYS A 380 -22.69 1.76 -27.48
CA LYS A 380 -23.82 1.72 -26.54
C LYS A 380 -24.96 0.83 -27.02
N THR A 381 -25.66 0.21 -26.07
CA THR A 381 -26.89 -0.56 -26.31
C THR A 381 -27.79 -0.52 -25.09
N GLN A 382 -29.08 -0.66 -25.31
CA GLN A 382 -30.09 -0.85 -24.27
C GLN A 382 -30.70 -2.24 -24.48
N ILE A 383 -30.75 -3.05 -23.42
CA ILE A 383 -31.29 -4.42 -23.46
C ILE A 383 -32.43 -4.50 -22.46
N ILE A 384 -33.62 -4.89 -22.93
CA ILE A 384 -34.74 -5.22 -22.03
C ILE A 384 -34.46 -6.61 -21.46
N VAL A 385 -34.36 -6.70 -20.14
CA VAL A 385 -34.02 -7.91 -19.39
C VAL A 385 -35.04 -8.14 -18.28
N LYS A 386 -35.26 -9.42 -17.95
CA LYS A 386 -35.94 -9.82 -16.72
C LYS A 386 -34.92 -10.55 -15.86
N HIS A 387 -34.38 -9.88 -14.84
CA HIS A 387 -33.47 -10.46 -13.85
C HIS A 387 -34.22 -10.76 -12.55
N PHE A 388 -33.72 -11.71 -11.76
CA PHE A 388 -34.29 -11.98 -10.44
C PHE A 388 -34.09 -10.79 -9.47
N HIS A 389 -34.96 -10.71 -8.47
CA HIS A 389 -35.04 -9.64 -7.48
C HIS A 389 -34.29 -9.98 -6.18
N GLN A 390 -33.94 -8.97 -5.38
CA GLN A 390 -33.36 -9.12 -4.02
C GLN A 390 -32.08 -9.98 -3.94
N ILE A 391 -31.25 -9.95 -4.98
CA ILE A 391 -30.00 -10.71 -5.11
C ILE A 391 -28.87 -10.02 -4.34
N TYR A 392 -27.99 -10.79 -3.68
CA TYR A 392 -26.64 -10.34 -3.31
C TYR A 392 -25.69 -10.61 -4.47
N PHE A 393 -25.05 -9.57 -5.00
CA PHE A 393 -24.19 -9.69 -6.15
C PHE A 393 -22.75 -10.07 -5.80
N LYS A 394 -22.11 -10.82 -6.69
CA LYS A 394 -20.70 -11.15 -6.68
C LYS A 394 -20.08 -10.72 -8.01
N LEU A 395 -19.27 -9.67 -7.96
CA LEU A 395 -18.56 -9.10 -9.09
C LEU A 395 -17.15 -9.68 -9.15
N PHE A 396 -16.84 -10.34 -10.26
CA PHE A 396 -15.51 -10.84 -10.60
C PHE A 396 -14.89 -9.93 -11.65
N LEU A 397 -13.61 -9.59 -11.48
CA LEU A 397 -12.81 -8.78 -12.39
C LEU A 397 -11.45 -9.44 -12.63
N GLY A 398 -10.86 -9.26 -13.81
CA GLY A 398 -9.53 -9.76 -14.16
C GLY A 398 -9.58 -10.92 -15.15
N ASN A 399 -8.60 -11.83 -15.10
CA ASN A 399 -8.47 -12.92 -16.06
C ASN A 399 -9.34 -14.13 -15.67
N LEU A 400 -10.65 -14.06 -15.96
CA LEU A 400 -11.64 -15.04 -15.49
C LEU A 400 -11.65 -16.35 -16.27
N GLN A 401 -11.17 -16.35 -17.52
CA GLN A 401 -10.91 -17.57 -18.29
C GLN A 401 -9.47 -18.03 -18.08
N LYS A 402 -9.30 -19.27 -17.60
CA LYS A 402 -7.99 -19.87 -17.30
C LYS A 402 -7.30 -20.35 -18.59
N SER A 403 -6.66 -19.45 -19.32
CA SER A 403 -5.72 -19.78 -20.39
C SER A 403 -4.33 -19.23 -20.04
N THR A 404 -3.33 -20.10 -20.03
CA THR A 404 -1.93 -19.72 -19.77
C THR A 404 -1.24 -19.19 -21.03
N THR A 405 -1.78 -19.50 -22.20
CA THR A 405 -1.28 -19.13 -23.53
C THR A 405 -1.93 -17.87 -24.09
N ASN A 406 -3.12 -17.50 -23.60
CA ASN A 406 -3.77 -16.26 -23.98
C ASN A 406 -4.36 -15.58 -22.73
N TYR A 407 -3.97 -14.35 -22.45
CA TYR A 407 -4.48 -13.55 -21.33
C TYR A 407 -4.22 -12.05 -21.57
N LEU A 408 -4.96 -11.18 -20.88
CA LEU A 408 -4.78 -9.73 -20.99
C LEU A 408 -4.21 -9.16 -19.70
N ASN A 409 -3.14 -8.37 -19.82
CA ASN A 409 -2.67 -7.56 -18.69
C ASN A 409 -3.48 -6.25 -18.69
N ILE A 410 -4.41 -6.11 -17.73
CA ILE A 410 -5.38 -4.99 -17.70
C ILE A 410 -5.21 -4.16 -16.43
N MET A 411 -5.18 -2.84 -16.58
CA MET A 411 -5.33 -1.90 -15.45
C MET A 411 -6.80 -1.52 -15.26
N SER A 412 -7.23 -1.40 -14.00
CA SER A 412 -8.53 -0.84 -13.63
C SER A 412 -8.38 0.34 -12.67
N ARG A 413 -9.14 1.42 -12.88
CA ARG A 413 -9.08 2.65 -12.08
C ARG A 413 -10.47 3.23 -11.85
N ASN A 414 -10.67 3.90 -10.72
CA ASN A 414 -11.90 4.61 -10.34
C ASN A 414 -13.15 3.71 -10.51
N LEU A 415 -13.07 2.50 -9.95
CA LEU A 415 -14.11 1.49 -10.05
C LEU A 415 -15.21 1.75 -9.02
N HIS A 416 -16.47 1.82 -9.45
CA HIS A 416 -17.61 1.94 -8.55
C HIS A 416 -18.69 0.90 -8.86
N PHE A 417 -19.23 0.28 -7.81
CA PHE A 417 -20.35 -0.64 -7.88
C PHE A 417 -21.44 -0.25 -6.87
N PHE A 418 -22.64 0.05 -7.38
CA PHE A 418 -23.82 0.42 -6.61
C PHE A 418 -24.92 -0.61 -6.83
N ASN A 419 -25.65 -0.96 -5.77
CA ASN A 419 -26.81 -1.88 -5.79
C ASN A 419 -28.16 -1.14 -5.73
N CYS A 420 -28.12 0.20 -5.78
CA CYS A 420 -29.24 1.11 -5.59
C CYS A 420 -29.06 2.38 -6.40
N ASP A 421 -30.18 3.01 -6.76
CA ASP A 421 -30.17 4.27 -7.47
C ASP A 421 -29.55 5.39 -6.61
N GLN A 422 -28.61 6.10 -7.20
CA GLN A 422 -27.90 7.22 -6.62
C GLN A 422 -27.59 8.23 -7.72
N ASN A 423 -27.71 9.51 -7.39
CA ASN A 423 -27.15 10.60 -8.19
C ASN A 423 -25.61 10.57 -8.16
N PHE A 424 -25.01 9.59 -8.85
CA PHE A 424 -23.58 9.49 -9.07
C PHE A 424 -23.21 10.31 -10.30
N GLN A 425 -22.57 11.47 -10.08
CA GLN A 425 -21.90 12.17 -11.17
C GLN A 425 -20.63 11.41 -11.55
N GLN A 426 -20.63 10.83 -12.74
CA GLN A 426 -19.48 10.11 -13.27
C GLN A 426 -18.31 11.07 -13.48
N GLN A 427 -17.28 10.94 -12.64
CA GLN A 427 -16.02 11.63 -12.84
C GLN A 427 -15.28 10.96 -14.01
N ASN A 428 -15.41 11.56 -15.20
CA ASN A 428 -14.71 11.10 -16.39
C ASN A 428 -13.19 11.28 -16.19
N CYS A 429 -12.74 12.49 -15.91
CA CYS A 429 -11.32 12.82 -15.87
C CYS A 429 -10.78 13.00 -14.44
N HIS A 430 -9.46 12.84 -14.27
CA HIS A 430 -8.78 13.28 -13.06
C HIS A 430 -9.08 14.76 -12.78
N LYS A 431 -9.22 15.18 -11.51
CA LYS A 431 -9.68 16.54 -11.14
C LYS A 431 -8.88 17.68 -11.77
N SER A 432 -7.61 17.43 -12.09
CA SER A 432 -6.73 18.41 -12.75
C SER A 432 -7.00 18.56 -14.25
N CYS A 433 -7.60 17.57 -14.91
CA CYS A 433 -7.94 17.63 -16.32
C CYS A 433 -9.40 18.10 -16.53
N ASP A 434 -9.65 18.74 -17.66
CA ASP A 434 -11.01 19.03 -18.15
C ASP A 434 -11.39 18.02 -19.25
N GLU A 435 -10.56 17.94 -20.29
CA GLU A 435 -10.55 16.84 -21.26
C GLU A 435 -9.45 15.82 -20.89
N CYS A 436 -9.68 14.53 -21.14
CA CYS A 436 -8.70 13.47 -20.87
C CYS A 436 -8.86 12.22 -21.77
N ASP A 437 -7.74 11.54 -21.97
CA ASP A 437 -7.59 10.20 -22.54
C ASP A 437 -7.62 9.09 -21.48
N GLY A 438 -8.04 9.38 -20.25
CA GLY A 438 -7.98 8.39 -19.17
C GLY A 438 -8.17 8.93 -17.76
N PRO A 439 -8.23 8.04 -16.75
CA PRO A 439 -8.58 8.35 -15.36
C PRO A 439 -7.48 9.05 -14.56
N THR A 440 -6.25 9.09 -15.08
CA THR A 440 -5.07 9.55 -14.32
C THR A 440 -4.72 10.99 -14.66
N ASN A 441 -4.03 11.68 -13.74
CA ASN A 441 -3.42 12.98 -14.00
C ASN A 441 -2.42 12.98 -15.17
N GLN A 442 -1.98 11.79 -15.62
CA GLN A 442 -1.06 11.57 -16.73
C GLN A 442 -1.75 11.38 -18.09
N ASN A 443 -3.08 11.51 -18.16
CA ASN A 443 -3.88 11.38 -19.38
C ASN A 443 -4.70 12.64 -19.69
N CYS A 444 -4.33 13.82 -19.19
CA CYS A 444 -5.00 15.07 -19.52
C CYS A 444 -4.79 15.47 -20.99
N LEU A 445 -5.80 16.12 -21.57
CA LEU A 445 -5.78 16.78 -22.89
C LEU A 445 -5.96 18.29 -22.77
N SER A 446 -6.59 18.74 -21.69
CA SER A 446 -6.67 20.12 -21.22
C SER A 446 -6.73 20.10 -19.69
N CYS A 447 -6.50 21.25 -19.04
CA CYS A 447 -6.63 21.38 -17.60
C CYS A 447 -7.94 22.01 -17.20
N SER A 448 -8.51 21.54 -16.09
CA SER A 448 -9.64 22.20 -15.44
C SER A 448 -9.22 23.61 -15.04
N ILE A 449 -10.03 24.59 -15.43
CA ILE A 449 -9.85 26.00 -15.09
C ILE A 449 -9.84 26.17 -13.55
N GLU A 450 -10.64 25.37 -12.85
CA GLU A 450 -10.71 25.35 -11.38
C GLU A 450 -9.41 24.85 -10.74
N SER A 451 -8.66 23.98 -11.44
CA SER A 451 -7.44 23.36 -10.92
C SER A 451 -6.21 24.27 -10.89
N GLN A 452 -6.28 25.44 -11.54
CA GLN A 452 -5.19 26.41 -11.74
C GLN A 452 -3.90 25.86 -12.37
N ARG A 453 -3.96 24.68 -12.98
CA ARG A 453 -2.81 23.99 -13.58
C ARG A 453 -2.59 24.37 -15.05
N ILE A 454 -1.33 24.35 -15.46
CA ILE A 454 -0.93 24.53 -16.86
C ILE A 454 -0.89 23.16 -17.55
N TYR A 455 -1.39 23.11 -18.79
CA TYR A 455 -1.38 21.89 -19.59
C TYR A 455 -0.04 21.70 -20.31
N PHE A 456 0.66 20.61 -19.98
CA PHE A 456 1.90 20.21 -20.63
C PHE A 456 1.62 19.12 -21.66
N ARG A 457 1.47 19.52 -22.92
CA ARG A 457 1.09 18.64 -24.04
C ARG A 457 2.04 17.45 -24.24
N GLU A 458 3.34 17.68 -24.10
CA GLU A 458 4.39 16.65 -24.25
C GLU A 458 4.23 15.50 -23.25
N TYR A 459 3.62 15.79 -22.10
CA TYR A 459 3.44 14.85 -21.00
C TYR A 459 1.97 14.46 -20.78
N GLN A 460 1.01 14.95 -21.58
CA GLN A 460 -0.43 14.75 -21.38
C GLN A 460 -0.86 14.94 -19.91
N GLN A 461 -0.39 16.01 -19.24
CA GLN A 461 -0.69 16.21 -17.82
C GLN A 461 -0.84 17.68 -17.46
N CYS A 462 -1.52 17.89 -16.34
CA CYS A 462 -1.77 19.19 -15.75
C CYS A 462 -0.90 19.35 -14.52
N LEU A 463 0.05 20.29 -14.58
CA LEU A 463 1.00 20.58 -13.50
C LEU A 463 0.77 21.98 -12.95
N CYS A 464 1.16 22.17 -11.69
CA CYS A 464 1.11 23.50 -11.08
C CYS A 464 2.10 24.47 -11.77
N PRO A 465 1.73 25.76 -11.96
CA PRO A 465 2.61 26.76 -12.54
C PRO A 465 3.90 26.95 -11.73
N PHE A 466 4.97 27.43 -12.38
CA PHE A 466 6.36 27.49 -11.89
C PHE A 466 6.58 28.15 -10.51
N ASN A 467 5.65 28.98 -10.03
CA ASN A 467 5.70 29.66 -8.74
C ASN A 467 4.84 28.98 -7.65
N THR A 468 4.31 27.78 -7.91
CA THR A 468 3.39 27.05 -7.04
C THR A 468 3.76 25.57 -6.91
N ILE A 469 3.48 24.97 -5.75
CA ILE A 469 3.61 23.53 -5.52
C ILE A 469 2.23 22.86 -5.45
N ASP A 470 2.16 21.59 -5.83
CA ASP A 470 0.94 20.78 -5.66
C ASP A 470 0.82 20.30 -4.21
N TYR A 471 -0.23 20.73 -3.51
CA TYR A 471 -0.53 20.37 -2.14
C TYR A 471 -2.03 20.06 -2.00
N ASN A 472 -2.37 18.82 -1.66
CA ASN A 472 -3.76 18.34 -1.54
C ASN A 472 -4.64 18.59 -2.78
N ASP A 473 -4.12 18.35 -3.99
CA ASP A 473 -4.76 18.68 -5.27
C ASP A 473 -4.88 20.20 -5.58
N GLU A 474 -4.25 21.10 -4.83
CA GLU A 474 -4.25 22.57 -5.07
C GLU A 474 -2.84 23.13 -5.37
N CYS A 475 -2.73 24.18 -6.18
CA CYS A 475 -1.46 24.81 -6.54
C CYS A 475 -1.17 26.05 -5.68
N LEU A 476 -0.25 25.94 -4.72
CA LEU A 476 -0.01 26.97 -3.69
C LEU A 476 1.38 27.65 -3.86
N SER A 477 1.43 28.98 -3.81
CA SER A 477 2.65 29.78 -3.99
C SER A 477 3.36 30.13 -2.67
N TYR A 478 4.60 30.64 -2.73
CA TYR A 478 5.32 31.15 -1.54
C TYR A 478 4.51 32.19 -0.75
N ALA A 479 3.74 33.03 -1.45
CA ALA A 479 2.90 34.07 -0.83
C ALA A 479 1.73 33.48 -0.02
N TYR A 480 1.22 32.30 -0.40
CA TYR A 480 0.20 31.59 0.38
C TYR A 480 0.74 31.15 1.75
N PHE A 481 2.04 30.85 1.84
CA PHE A 481 2.73 30.50 3.08
C PHE A 481 3.27 31.72 3.85
N GLY A 482 2.90 32.94 3.45
CA GLY A 482 3.28 34.18 4.13
C GLY A 482 4.72 34.67 3.85
N PHE A 483 5.39 34.12 2.85
CA PHE A 483 6.74 34.57 2.47
C PHE A 483 6.71 35.72 1.45
N GLN A 484 7.73 36.56 1.52
CA GLN A 484 8.13 37.48 0.45
C GLN A 484 9.51 37.07 -0.10
N LEU A 485 9.87 37.59 -1.27
CA LEU A 485 11.13 37.24 -1.94
C LEU A 485 11.98 38.49 -2.16
N ASN A 486 13.23 38.44 -1.69
CA ASN A 486 14.20 39.52 -1.86
C ASN A 486 15.35 39.05 -2.75
N SER A 487 15.36 39.54 -4.00
CA SER A 487 16.32 39.20 -5.06
C SER A 487 17.42 40.25 -5.15
N ASN A 488 18.21 40.43 -4.09
CA ASN A 488 19.31 41.39 -4.01
C ASN A 488 20.55 40.76 -3.36
N ALA A 489 21.36 40.07 -4.17
CA ALA A 489 22.71 39.66 -3.79
C ALA A 489 23.65 39.79 -5.02
N GLU A 490 24.95 39.91 -4.75
CA GLU A 490 25.98 39.91 -5.78
C GLU A 490 26.47 38.48 -6.05
N GLN A 491 27.05 38.27 -7.22
CA GLN A 491 27.38 36.95 -7.76
C GLN A 491 28.73 36.45 -7.20
N ASP A 492 28.83 35.16 -6.87
CA ASP A 492 30.10 34.49 -6.54
C ASP A 492 30.58 33.69 -7.77
N ASP A 493 31.78 33.98 -8.25
CA ASP A 493 32.30 33.53 -9.54
C ASP A 493 32.86 32.09 -9.46
N GLY A 494 31.98 31.10 -9.66
CA GLY A 494 32.32 29.68 -9.72
C GLY A 494 31.93 28.99 -11.03
N CYS A 495 32.71 27.98 -11.44
CA CYS A 495 32.35 27.12 -12.56
C CYS A 495 31.04 26.35 -12.30
N LYS A 496 30.30 26.04 -13.37
CA LYS A 496 29.00 25.35 -13.28
C LYS A 496 29.17 23.89 -12.89
N TYR A 497 28.07 23.26 -12.46
CA TYR A 497 28.05 21.82 -12.22
C TYR A 497 28.50 21.03 -13.47
N GLY A 498 29.29 19.97 -13.26
CA GLY A 498 29.93 19.20 -14.33
C GLY A 498 31.19 19.85 -14.92
N GLN A 499 31.64 21.00 -14.41
CA GLN A 499 32.84 21.70 -14.88
C GLN A 499 33.91 21.82 -13.79
N PHE A 500 35.18 21.85 -14.21
CA PHE A 500 36.32 22.17 -13.37
C PHE A 500 37.05 23.43 -13.86
N GLU A 501 37.78 24.07 -12.96
CA GLU A 501 38.50 25.32 -13.22
C GLU A 501 39.97 25.02 -13.51
N LEU A 502 40.50 25.48 -14.65
CA LEU A 502 41.92 25.42 -14.98
C LEU A 502 42.36 26.78 -15.54
N ASN A 503 43.32 27.42 -14.86
CA ASN A 503 43.83 28.76 -15.21
C ASN A 503 42.74 29.85 -15.35
N GLY A 504 41.68 29.79 -14.52
CA GLY A 504 40.55 30.74 -14.55
C GLY A 504 39.53 30.50 -15.67
N ILE A 505 39.61 29.38 -16.38
CA ILE A 505 38.66 28.98 -17.42
C ILE A 505 37.97 27.67 -16.98
N CYS A 506 36.65 27.58 -17.21
CA CYS A 506 35.85 26.41 -16.87
C CYS A 506 35.80 25.40 -18.02
N TYR A 507 36.27 24.17 -17.77
CA TYR A 507 36.26 23.05 -18.72
C TYR A 507 35.27 21.97 -18.26
N GLN A 508 34.68 21.23 -19.20
CA GLN A 508 33.76 20.13 -18.88
C GLN A 508 34.52 18.90 -18.35
N CYS A 509 33.97 18.24 -17.33
CA CYS A 509 34.45 16.94 -16.88
C CYS A 509 34.31 15.87 -17.99
N PRO A 510 35.20 14.84 -18.03
CA PRO A 510 35.15 13.81 -19.06
C PRO A 510 33.81 13.05 -19.13
N GLY A 511 33.26 12.97 -20.34
CA GLY A 511 32.08 12.18 -20.67
C GLY A 511 31.80 12.17 -22.18
N GLN A 512 31.25 11.07 -22.72
CA GLN A 512 30.90 10.99 -24.15
C GLN A 512 29.73 11.92 -24.48
N GLN A 513 29.93 12.83 -25.44
CA GLN A 513 29.02 13.94 -25.74
C GLN A 513 27.68 13.57 -26.42
N ASN A 514 27.21 12.31 -26.45
CA ASN A 514 25.89 12.02 -27.05
C ASN A 514 25.10 10.82 -26.49
N SER A 515 23.81 11.08 -26.25
CA SER A 515 22.67 10.18 -25.97
C SER A 515 22.73 9.21 -24.78
N GLN A 516 23.84 8.52 -24.53
CA GLN A 516 24.05 7.69 -23.34
C GLN A 516 25.13 8.35 -22.51
N THR A 517 24.76 9.35 -21.72
CA THR A 517 25.71 10.19 -20.98
C THR A 517 26.44 9.35 -19.94
N ILE A 518 27.71 9.06 -20.24
CA ILE A 518 28.70 8.51 -19.33
C ILE A 518 29.40 9.70 -18.67
N ALA A 519 29.31 9.85 -17.35
CA ALA A 519 29.97 10.93 -16.62
C ALA A 519 31.04 10.37 -15.66
N CYS A 520 32.22 11.01 -15.63
CA CYS A 520 33.25 10.67 -14.66
C CYS A 520 32.89 11.20 -13.26
N LEU A 521 32.65 10.30 -12.30
CA LEU A 521 32.11 10.68 -11.00
C LEU A 521 33.12 11.44 -10.14
N GLU A 522 34.41 11.09 -10.21
CA GLU A 522 35.48 11.71 -9.43
C GLU A 522 35.70 13.18 -9.80
N CYS A 523 35.69 13.52 -11.09
CA CYS A 523 35.78 14.90 -11.57
C CYS A 523 34.59 15.74 -11.11
N VAL A 524 33.39 15.15 -11.17
CA VAL A 524 32.14 15.80 -10.80
C VAL A 524 32.01 15.99 -9.28
N LEU A 525 32.55 15.06 -8.49
CA LEU A 525 32.57 15.09 -7.02
C LEU A 525 33.57 16.12 -6.47
N ASN A 526 34.77 16.21 -7.07
CA ASN A 526 35.82 17.11 -6.58
C ASN A 526 36.56 17.81 -7.74
N PRO A 527 35.90 18.73 -8.46
CA PRO A 527 36.49 19.36 -9.64
C PRO A 527 37.74 20.19 -9.35
N LYS A 528 37.93 20.70 -8.11
CA LYS A 528 39.11 21.52 -7.78
C LYS A 528 40.36 20.69 -7.54
N ASP A 529 40.27 19.55 -6.86
CA ASP A 529 41.46 18.72 -6.60
C ASP A 529 41.73 17.73 -7.74
N TRP A 530 40.71 17.36 -8.53
CA TRP A 530 40.81 16.39 -9.63
C TRP A 530 41.86 16.78 -10.69
N ILE A 531 42.10 18.07 -10.94
CA ILE A 531 43.13 18.54 -11.89
C ILE A 531 44.56 18.08 -11.50
N SER A 532 44.80 17.84 -10.21
CA SER A 532 46.10 17.39 -9.72
C SER A 532 46.37 15.93 -10.07
N ASN A 533 45.31 15.12 -10.18
CA ASN A 533 45.33 13.68 -10.44
C ASN A 533 44.06 13.28 -11.23
N PRO A 534 44.00 13.54 -12.55
CA PRO A 534 42.79 13.49 -13.36
C PRO A 534 42.44 12.06 -13.79
N TYR A 535 42.00 11.23 -12.85
CA TYR A 535 41.62 9.83 -13.08
C TYR A 535 40.12 9.61 -13.01
N CYS A 536 39.66 8.49 -13.56
CA CYS A 536 38.30 8.00 -13.38
C CYS A 536 38.29 6.50 -13.06
N ASP A 537 37.70 6.13 -11.91
CA ASP A 537 37.48 4.74 -11.50
C ASP A 537 35.98 4.38 -11.58
N ILE A 538 35.08 5.37 -11.55
CA ILE A 538 33.63 5.20 -11.54
C ILE A 538 32.97 6.03 -12.64
N PHE A 539 32.45 5.33 -13.64
CA PHE A 539 31.60 5.90 -14.69
C PHE A 539 30.12 5.66 -14.38
N LEU A 540 29.30 6.72 -14.44
CA LEU A 540 27.85 6.58 -14.35
C LEU A 540 27.23 6.45 -15.74
N TYR A 541 26.54 5.34 -16.01
CA TYR A 541 25.84 5.08 -17.28
C TYR A 541 24.34 5.36 -17.17
N LEU A 542 23.82 6.24 -18.03
CA LEU A 542 22.39 6.60 -18.07
C LEU A 542 21.68 6.02 -19.29
N ASP A 543 21.07 4.83 -19.15
CA ASP A 543 20.26 4.17 -20.19
C ASP A 543 18.94 4.93 -20.46
N GLN A 544 18.59 5.14 -21.72
CA GLN A 544 17.33 5.79 -22.11
C GLN A 544 16.09 4.89 -21.90
N ASN A 545 16.27 3.56 -21.82
CA ASN A 545 15.17 2.57 -21.75
C ASN A 545 14.55 2.36 -20.35
N GLY A 546 14.85 3.23 -19.38
CA GLY A 546 14.26 3.19 -18.04
C GLY A 546 14.72 2.03 -17.15
N ARG A 547 15.86 1.42 -17.47
CA ARG A 547 16.57 0.53 -16.54
C ARG A 547 17.23 1.35 -15.44
N THR A 548 17.40 0.75 -14.26
CA THR A 548 18.21 1.35 -13.18
C THR A 548 19.66 1.52 -13.65
N SER A 549 20.23 2.70 -13.39
CA SER A 549 21.63 2.99 -13.74
C SER A 549 22.54 2.34 -12.71
N GLN A 550 23.38 1.41 -13.16
CA GLN A 550 24.39 0.78 -12.31
C GLN A 550 25.66 1.65 -12.26
N PHE A 551 26.26 1.76 -11.08
CA PHE A 551 27.64 2.20 -10.95
C PHE A 551 28.54 1.11 -11.54
N GLN A 552 28.86 1.22 -12.83
CA GLN A 552 29.79 0.29 -13.45
C GLN A 552 31.22 0.71 -13.10
N LYS A 553 31.63 0.36 -11.88
CA LYS A 553 33.04 0.21 -11.56
C LYS A 553 33.56 -0.92 -12.43
N GLU A 554 34.47 -0.63 -13.36
CA GLU A 554 35.04 -1.66 -14.23
C GLU A 554 35.61 -2.79 -13.36
N SER A 555 35.11 -4.00 -13.59
CA SER A 555 35.04 -5.02 -12.54
C SER A 555 36.39 -5.72 -12.33
N PHE A 556 37.06 -5.44 -11.20
CA PHE A 556 37.99 -6.29 -10.44
C PHE A 556 39.13 -7.06 -11.15
N GLN A 557 39.28 -6.96 -12.47
CA GLN A 557 40.27 -7.66 -13.29
C GLN A 557 41.09 -6.69 -14.16
N SER A 558 40.62 -5.44 -14.37
CA SER A 558 41.41 -4.34 -14.93
C SER A 558 42.04 -3.51 -13.80
N ILE A 559 43.36 -3.61 -13.62
CA ILE A 559 44.13 -2.93 -12.56
C ILE A 559 44.46 -1.46 -12.94
N HIS A 560 43.67 -0.85 -13.83
CA HIS A 560 44.04 0.41 -14.50
C HIS A 560 42.93 1.45 -14.38
N ARG A 561 43.24 2.52 -13.63
CA ARG A 561 42.45 3.76 -13.60
C ARG A 561 42.50 4.44 -14.97
N HIS A 562 41.42 5.09 -15.37
CA HIS A 562 41.39 5.86 -16.62
C HIS A 562 41.90 7.28 -16.40
N TYR A 563 43.18 7.51 -16.71
CA TYR A 563 43.82 8.82 -16.59
C TYR A 563 43.58 9.72 -17.80
N PHE A 564 43.42 11.03 -17.59
CA PHE A 564 43.16 12.02 -18.63
C PHE A 564 44.30 13.04 -18.75
N THR A 565 44.62 13.40 -19.99
CA THR A 565 45.69 14.35 -20.35
C THR A 565 45.08 15.51 -21.13
N PHE A 566 45.45 16.75 -20.82
CA PHE A 566 44.95 17.92 -21.56
C PHE A 566 45.86 18.23 -22.76
N ASN A 567 45.31 18.20 -23.97
CA ASN A 567 46.10 18.40 -25.20
C ASN A 567 46.27 19.89 -25.59
N GLY A 568 45.72 20.81 -24.79
CA GLY A 568 45.67 22.26 -25.05
C GLY A 568 44.31 22.76 -25.57
N ILE A 569 43.40 21.85 -25.94
CA ILE A 569 42.04 22.13 -26.41
C ILE A 569 41.02 21.36 -25.55
N ASP A 570 41.19 20.04 -25.44
CA ASP A 570 40.29 19.11 -24.76
C ASP A 570 41.07 18.09 -23.90
N LEU A 571 40.34 17.31 -23.09
CA LEU A 571 40.87 16.17 -22.34
C LEU A 571 40.85 14.88 -23.17
N GLU A 572 42.00 14.21 -23.24
CA GLU A 572 42.19 12.92 -23.90
C GLU A 572 42.51 11.80 -22.90
N LEU A 573 41.88 10.63 -23.07
CA LEU A 573 42.18 9.42 -22.31
C LEU A 573 43.60 8.89 -22.58
N CYS A 574 44.40 8.72 -21.54
CA CYS A 574 45.72 8.08 -21.61
C CYS A 574 45.66 6.61 -21.16
N ARG A 575 45.65 5.68 -22.13
CA ARG A 575 45.58 4.23 -21.90
C ARG A 575 46.86 3.56 -21.36
N LYS A 576 47.92 4.33 -21.10
CA LYS A 576 49.23 3.82 -20.63
C LYS A 576 49.81 4.57 -19.42
N CYS A 577 49.16 5.65 -18.98
CA CYS A 577 49.64 6.44 -17.85
C CYS A 577 49.34 5.71 -16.53
N GLN A 578 50.26 5.78 -15.56
CA GLN A 578 50.05 5.21 -14.20
C GLN A 578 49.75 6.28 -13.15
N GLU A 579 50.21 7.51 -13.41
CA GLU A 579 49.84 8.76 -12.75
C GLU A 579 49.86 9.84 -13.84
N SER A 580 49.03 10.87 -13.72
CA SER A 580 49.03 12.03 -14.63
C SER A 580 48.66 13.28 -13.84
N SER A 581 48.87 14.46 -14.42
CA SER A 581 48.52 15.73 -13.79
C SER A 581 48.32 16.80 -14.85
N LEU A 582 47.30 17.66 -14.69
CA LEU A 582 47.10 18.79 -15.61
C LEU A 582 47.97 20.01 -15.24
N THR A 583 48.63 19.97 -14.08
CA THR A 583 49.41 21.08 -13.52
C THR A 583 50.91 20.78 -13.38
N ASN A 584 51.32 19.50 -13.35
CA ASN A 584 52.74 19.12 -13.27
C ASN A 584 53.35 18.91 -14.67
N GLN A 585 54.30 19.76 -15.05
CA GLN A 585 54.97 19.71 -16.36
C GLN A 585 55.75 18.41 -16.61
N GLU A 586 56.39 17.81 -15.61
CA GLU A 586 57.20 16.60 -15.83
C GLU A 586 56.34 15.40 -16.27
N ASN A 587 55.17 15.21 -15.65
CA ASN A 587 54.24 14.14 -16.00
C ASN A 587 53.67 14.36 -17.42
N ILE A 588 53.30 15.59 -17.76
CA ILE A 588 52.79 15.95 -19.11
C ILE A 588 53.82 15.59 -20.20
N TYR A 589 55.12 15.80 -19.96
CA TYR A 589 56.16 15.41 -20.92
C TYR A 589 56.34 13.88 -21.02
N GLN A 590 56.23 13.14 -19.91
CA GLN A 590 56.30 11.67 -19.93
C GLN A 590 55.12 11.05 -20.70
N ASP A 591 53.90 11.56 -20.47
CA ASP A 591 52.68 11.09 -21.14
C ASP A 591 52.72 11.33 -22.66
N LEU A 592 53.27 12.48 -23.07
CA LEU A 592 53.55 12.80 -24.48
C LEU A 592 54.58 11.85 -25.10
N ALA A 593 55.66 11.50 -24.39
CA ALA A 593 56.67 10.57 -24.87
C ALA A 593 56.11 9.15 -25.06
N ILE A 594 55.25 8.68 -24.13
CA ILE A 594 54.57 7.38 -24.21
C ILE A 594 53.61 7.30 -25.41
N LYS A 595 52.95 8.41 -25.79
CA LYS A 595 52.13 8.50 -27.01
C LYS A 595 52.96 8.47 -28.31
N GLN A 596 54.24 8.82 -28.27
CA GLN A 596 55.13 8.88 -29.44
C GLN A 596 55.85 7.56 -29.79
N GLU A 597 55.58 6.45 -29.09
CA GLU A 597 56.14 5.12 -29.40
C GLU A 597 55.62 4.51 -30.73
N SER A 598 56.07 5.08 -31.85
CA SER A 598 56.06 4.44 -33.17
C SER A 598 56.93 3.17 -33.25
N PHE A 599 57.59 2.80 -32.15
CA PHE A 599 58.46 1.63 -31.98
C PHE A 599 57.72 0.27 -31.96
N LYS A 600 56.38 0.26 -31.97
CA LYS A 600 55.57 -0.97 -32.07
C LYS A 600 55.74 -1.76 -33.37
N SER A 601 56.48 -1.25 -34.36
CA SER A 601 56.79 -1.95 -35.62
C SER A 601 57.70 -3.19 -35.46
N PHE A 602 58.10 -3.57 -34.25
CA PHE A 602 59.12 -4.60 -33.99
C PHE A 602 58.59 -6.04 -33.80
N CYS A 603 57.29 -6.27 -33.60
CA CYS A 603 56.72 -7.63 -33.39
C CYS A 603 56.71 -8.56 -34.63
N PHE A 604 57.49 -8.26 -35.70
CA PHE A 604 57.54 -9.05 -36.94
C PHE A 604 58.72 -10.05 -37.04
N SER A 605 59.59 -10.15 -36.02
CA SER A 605 60.66 -11.17 -35.98
C SER A 605 60.19 -12.46 -35.32
N GLU A 606 60.35 -13.61 -36.01
CA GLU A 606 59.90 -14.94 -35.58
C GLU A 606 60.40 -15.37 -34.18
N SER A 607 61.51 -14.80 -33.71
CA SER A 607 62.13 -15.10 -32.41
C SER A 607 61.38 -14.56 -31.17
N TYR A 608 60.35 -13.71 -31.33
CA TYR A 608 59.59 -13.11 -30.21
C TYR A 608 58.08 -13.42 -30.21
N VAL A 609 57.63 -14.39 -31.02
CA VAL A 609 56.20 -14.74 -31.17
C VAL A 609 55.54 -15.17 -29.84
N GLN A 610 56.31 -15.66 -28.86
CA GLN A 610 55.78 -16.05 -27.53
C GLN A 610 55.62 -14.88 -26.54
N GLN A 611 55.89 -13.62 -26.92
CA GLN A 611 55.79 -12.46 -26.03
C GLN A 611 54.99 -11.27 -26.59
N CYS A 612 54.53 -11.31 -27.84
CA CYS A 612 53.58 -10.32 -28.36
C CYS A 612 52.14 -10.86 -28.24
N TYR A 613 51.40 -10.32 -27.26
CA TYR A 613 49.97 -10.48 -26.95
C TYR A 613 49.52 -11.73 -26.17
N ASP A 614 48.87 -11.48 -25.02
CA ASP A 614 48.06 -12.48 -24.32
C ASP A 614 46.80 -12.86 -25.12
N CYS A 615 46.34 -14.09 -24.89
CA CYS A 615 45.15 -14.63 -25.52
C CYS A 615 43.88 -14.06 -24.87
N SER A 616 43.15 -13.19 -25.58
CA SER A 616 41.96 -12.51 -25.02
C SER A 616 40.67 -13.34 -25.07
N ILE A 617 40.73 -14.55 -25.61
CA ILE A 617 39.57 -15.44 -25.77
C ILE A 617 39.48 -16.39 -24.56
N GLU A 618 38.39 -16.29 -23.80
CA GLU A 618 38.16 -17.11 -22.61
C GLU A 618 38.20 -18.61 -22.94
N LYS A 619 38.78 -19.42 -22.04
CA LYS A 619 38.89 -20.88 -22.17
C LYS A 619 39.63 -21.35 -23.44
N CYS A 620 40.45 -20.48 -24.04
CA CYS A 620 41.32 -20.82 -25.15
C CYS A 620 42.72 -21.25 -24.67
N ASN A 621 43.13 -22.48 -25.00
CA ASN A 621 44.49 -22.99 -24.75
C ASN A 621 45.50 -22.55 -25.83
N LEU A 622 45.05 -22.30 -27.06
CA LEU A 622 45.89 -21.90 -28.19
C LEU A 622 45.10 -21.01 -29.14
N CYS A 623 45.55 -19.78 -29.39
CA CYS A 623 44.92 -18.84 -30.32
C CYS A 623 45.86 -18.38 -31.44
N ALA A 624 45.25 -17.82 -32.49
CA ALA A 624 45.93 -17.19 -33.62
C ALA A 624 45.28 -15.84 -33.94
N LEU A 625 46.04 -14.95 -34.56
CA LEU A 625 45.58 -13.65 -35.02
C LEU A 625 45.35 -13.69 -36.53
N LEU A 626 44.09 -13.56 -36.95
CA LEU A 626 43.72 -13.30 -38.34
C LEU A 626 43.61 -11.80 -38.59
N ILE A 627 43.60 -11.40 -39.87
CA ILE A 627 43.35 -10.00 -40.30
C ILE A 627 42.00 -9.48 -39.76
N THR A 628 41.05 -10.39 -39.49
CA THR A 628 39.71 -10.10 -38.96
C THR A 628 39.61 -10.11 -37.43
N GLY A 629 40.64 -10.52 -36.69
CA GLY A 629 40.62 -10.60 -35.22
C GLY A 629 41.38 -11.80 -34.64
N GLN A 630 41.44 -11.91 -33.32
CA GLN A 630 41.89 -13.14 -32.65
C GLN A 630 40.85 -14.25 -32.85
N ILE A 631 41.30 -15.47 -33.12
CA ILE A 631 40.50 -16.69 -33.07
C ILE A 631 41.19 -17.72 -32.17
N CYS A 632 40.41 -18.56 -31.52
CA CYS A 632 40.91 -19.74 -30.84
C CYS A 632 41.09 -20.89 -31.83
N LEU A 633 42.19 -21.64 -31.68
CA LEU A 633 42.50 -22.86 -32.41
C LEU A 633 42.28 -24.11 -31.55
N GLN A 634 42.39 -23.98 -30.22
CA GLN A 634 42.21 -25.10 -29.29
C GLN A 634 41.66 -24.61 -27.95
N CYS A 635 40.55 -25.19 -27.50
CA CYS A 635 39.93 -24.87 -26.22
C CYS A 635 40.54 -25.67 -25.06
N SER A 636 40.32 -25.16 -23.84
CA SER A 636 40.57 -25.90 -22.60
C SER A 636 39.59 -27.06 -22.43
N SER A 637 39.96 -28.02 -21.58
CA SER A 637 39.08 -29.11 -21.16
C SER A 637 37.68 -28.62 -20.79
N TYR A 638 36.64 -29.39 -21.13
CA TYR A 638 35.22 -29.06 -20.93
C TYR A 638 34.67 -27.90 -21.77
N SER A 639 35.35 -27.47 -22.84
CA SER A 639 34.84 -26.53 -23.85
C SER A 639 35.03 -27.06 -25.27
N ILE A 640 34.09 -26.79 -26.15
CA ILE A 640 34.17 -27.09 -27.59
C ILE A 640 34.47 -25.83 -28.39
N LEU A 641 35.24 -25.99 -29.47
CA LEU A 641 35.55 -24.91 -30.39
C LEU A 641 34.44 -24.78 -31.43
N VAL A 642 33.78 -23.62 -31.48
CA VAL A 642 32.74 -23.25 -32.46
C VAL A 642 33.14 -21.93 -33.10
N ASP A 643 33.32 -21.93 -34.42
CA ASP A 643 33.66 -20.74 -35.24
C ASP A 643 34.82 -19.87 -34.71
N GLY A 644 35.82 -20.51 -34.10
CA GLY A 644 36.99 -19.82 -33.54
C GLY A 644 36.80 -19.32 -32.09
N TYR A 645 35.74 -19.71 -31.40
CA TYR A 645 35.48 -19.38 -29.99
C TYR A 645 35.23 -20.63 -29.16
N CYS A 646 35.53 -20.54 -27.85
CA CYS A 646 35.36 -21.67 -26.93
C CYS A 646 34.05 -21.57 -26.16
N THR A 647 33.11 -22.45 -26.45
CA THR A 647 31.84 -22.59 -25.72
C THR A 647 31.91 -23.75 -24.74
N GLY A 648 31.59 -23.49 -23.47
CA GLY A 648 31.60 -24.51 -22.41
C GLY A 648 30.52 -25.57 -22.60
N ILE A 649 30.87 -26.83 -22.32
CA ILE A 649 29.91 -27.93 -22.28
C ILE A 649 29.26 -27.95 -20.89
N TYR A 650 28.00 -27.52 -20.79
CA TYR A 650 27.20 -27.69 -19.57
C TYR A 650 26.77 -29.16 -19.45
N VAL A 651 27.27 -29.85 -18.41
CA VAL A 651 26.91 -31.23 -18.10
C VAL A 651 25.85 -31.25 -17.00
N GLY A 652 24.61 -31.56 -17.37
CA GLY A 652 23.57 -32.01 -16.44
C GLY A 652 22.75 -30.91 -15.75
N ASP A 653 21.73 -30.39 -16.44
CA ASP A 653 20.55 -29.86 -15.76
C ASP A 653 19.80 -31.04 -15.11
N PHE A 654 19.70 -31.04 -13.78
CA PHE A 654 18.78 -31.91 -13.04
C PHE A 654 17.34 -31.38 -13.23
N GLN A 655 16.70 -31.74 -14.34
CA GLN A 655 15.25 -31.57 -14.48
C GLN A 655 14.52 -32.83 -14.00
N VAL A 656 13.48 -32.59 -13.17
CA VAL A 656 12.58 -33.51 -12.45
C VAL A 656 12.98 -33.79 -10.99
N ASN A 657 12.31 -33.10 -10.04
CA ASN A 657 11.72 -33.68 -8.79
C ASN A 657 11.17 -32.67 -7.74
N ASP A 658 11.35 -31.35 -7.85
CA ASP A 658 10.94 -30.38 -6.81
C ASP A 658 9.42 -30.10 -6.73
N CYS A 659 8.61 -31.10 -6.36
CA CYS A 659 7.17 -30.96 -6.12
C CYS A 659 6.84 -30.54 -4.70
N LEU A 660 6.88 -29.22 -4.48
CA LEU A 660 6.83 -28.60 -3.17
C LEU A 660 5.66 -27.60 -3.07
N SER A 661 5.04 -27.53 -1.89
CA SER A 661 3.85 -26.70 -1.62
C SER A 661 3.96 -25.28 -2.20
N PRO A 662 2.92 -24.77 -2.90
CA PRO A 662 1.58 -25.36 -3.06
C PRO A 662 1.49 -26.46 -4.13
N TYR A 663 2.59 -26.92 -4.72
CA TYR A 663 2.57 -28.04 -5.67
C TYR A 663 2.68 -29.38 -4.93
N TYR A 664 2.11 -30.43 -5.52
CA TYR A 664 2.14 -31.80 -5.00
C TYR A 664 2.34 -32.79 -6.16
N ILE A 665 2.83 -34.00 -5.83
CA ILE A 665 2.97 -35.09 -6.79
C ILE A 665 1.59 -35.71 -7.02
N SER A 666 1.13 -35.67 -8.26
CA SER A 666 -0.16 -36.21 -8.68
C SER A 666 -0.10 -37.69 -9.07
N SER A 667 -1.26 -38.28 -9.29
CA SER A 667 -1.46 -39.67 -9.73
C SER A 667 -0.70 -40.08 -10.99
N SER A 668 -0.32 -39.13 -11.85
CA SER A 668 0.50 -39.33 -13.05
C SER A 668 2.01 -39.10 -12.82
N LYS A 669 2.44 -38.97 -11.56
CA LYS A 669 3.79 -38.51 -11.14
C LYS A 669 4.19 -37.11 -11.64
N GLU A 670 3.24 -36.37 -12.20
CA GLU A 670 3.41 -34.97 -12.59
C GLU A 670 3.24 -34.03 -11.39
N CYS A 671 3.89 -32.88 -11.49
CA CYS A 671 3.79 -31.82 -10.50
C CYS A 671 2.54 -30.95 -10.72
N LYS A 672 1.54 -31.03 -9.83
CA LYS A 672 0.28 -30.27 -9.96
C LYS A 672 0.12 -29.26 -8.82
N LYS A 673 -0.50 -28.12 -9.09
CA LYS A 673 -0.79 -27.08 -8.09
C LYS A 673 -2.00 -27.48 -7.25
N CYS A 674 -1.88 -27.42 -5.92
CA CYS A 674 -2.98 -27.56 -4.97
C CYS A 674 -4.05 -26.49 -5.24
N LEU A 675 -5.30 -26.93 -5.39
CA LEU A 675 -6.46 -26.07 -5.67
C LEU A 675 -7.38 -25.88 -4.45
N ILE A 676 -7.01 -26.44 -3.30
CA ILE A 676 -7.80 -26.38 -2.06
C ILE A 676 -7.35 -25.15 -1.26
N ASP A 677 -8.23 -24.15 -1.15
CA ASP A 677 -7.96 -22.94 -0.37
C ASP A 677 -7.65 -23.31 1.10
N ASN A 678 -6.65 -22.64 1.68
CA ASN A 678 -6.11 -22.89 3.03
C ASN A 678 -5.49 -24.28 3.23
N CYS A 679 -5.25 -25.06 2.18
CA CYS A 679 -4.45 -26.28 2.27
C CYS A 679 -2.95 -25.99 2.12
N ILE A 680 -2.14 -26.52 3.04
CA ILE A 680 -0.67 -26.44 2.99
C ILE A 680 -0.10 -27.59 2.15
N TYR A 681 -0.61 -28.81 2.31
CA TYR A 681 -0.10 -30.00 1.60
C TYR A 681 -1.24 -30.78 0.94
N CYS A 682 -1.43 -30.61 -0.37
CA CYS A 682 -2.36 -31.42 -1.16
C CYS A 682 -1.79 -32.81 -1.48
N PHE A 683 -2.66 -33.76 -1.79
CA PHE A 683 -2.34 -35.06 -2.38
C PHE A 683 -3.54 -35.58 -3.19
N GLU A 684 -3.34 -36.57 -4.06
CA GLU A 684 -4.45 -37.26 -4.75
C GLU A 684 -4.72 -38.63 -4.11
N PHE A 685 -5.99 -39.01 -4.00
CA PHE A 685 -6.43 -40.31 -3.49
C PHE A 685 -7.69 -40.81 -4.18
N VAL A 686 -7.85 -42.13 -4.30
CA VAL A 686 -9.08 -42.76 -4.82
C VAL A 686 -10.11 -42.89 -3.70
N VAL A 687 -11.31 -42.32 -3.87
CA VAL A 687 -12.34 -42.26 -2.80
C VAL A 687 -12.73 -43.65 -2.31
N ASP A 688 -12.87 -44.60 -3.24
CA ASP A 688 -13.28 -45.98 -2.95
C ASP A 688 -12.14 -46.87 -2.43
N ASN A 689 -10.88 -46.40 -2.48
CA ASN A 689 -9.72 -47.16 -2.02
C ASN A 689 -8.57 -46.25 -1.55
N LEU A 690 -8.63 -45.84 -0.27
CA LEU A 690 -7.65 -44.93 0.34
C LEU A 690 -6.19 -45.43 0.30
N LYS A 691 -5.93 -46.72 0.04
CA LYS A 691 -4.55 -47.23 -0.15
C LYS A 691 -3.91 -46.73 -1.45
N LEU A 692 -4.70 -46.27 -2.42
CA LEU A 692 -4.26 -45.59 -3.63
C LEU A 692 -4.23 -44.08 -3.35
N ALA A 693 -3.10 -43.62 -2.82
CA ALA A 693 -2.86 -42.21 -2.48
C ALA A 693 -1.42 -41.81 -2.82
N THR A 694 -1.22 -40.59 -3.32
CA THR A 694 0.12 -40.08 -3.71
C THR A 694 1.03 -39.73 -2.52
N LEU A 695 0.55 -39.94 -1.29
CA LEU A 695 1.33 -39.83 -0.05
C LEU A 695 2.25 -41.04 0.22
N TYR A 696 2.09 -42.13 -0.52
CA TYR A 696 2.95 -43.31 -0.41
C TYR A 696 4.14 -43.18 -1.38
N PHE A 697 5.38 -43.23 -0.87
CA PHE A 697 6.59 -42.94 -1.66
C PHE A 697 6.69 -43.76 -2.96
N ASP A 698 6.39 -45.06 -2.92
CA ASP A 698 6.41 -45.97 -4.07
C ASP A 698 5.04 -46.13 -4.76
N PHE A 699 4.20 -45.09 -4.78
CA PHE A 699 2.88 -45.21 -5.40
C PHE A 699 3.00 -45.50 -6.91
N LYS A 700 2.12 -46.39 -7.38
CA LYS A 700 1.92 -46.64 -8.81
C LYS A 700 0.95 -45.61 -9.36
N GLU A 701 1.14 -45.23 -10.61
CA GLU A 701 0.22 -44.30 -11.28
C GLU A 701 -1.21 -44.85 -11.26
N PHE A 702 -2.20 -43.97 -11.06
CA PHE A 702 -3.62 -44.35 -11.01
C PHE A 702 -4.16 -44.55 -12.43
N ASN A 703 -5.25 -45.29 -12.60
CA ASN A 703 -5.86 -45.47 -13.91
C ASN A 703 -6.72 -44.24 -14.25
N GLY A 704 -6.83 -43.91 -15.55
CA GLY A 704 -7.56 -42.71 -16.00
C GLY A 704 -9.07 -42.71 -15.73
N ASP A 705 -9.64 -43.86 -15.35
CA ASP A 705 -11.07 -44.03 -15.01
C ASP A 705 -11.34 -43.99 -13.48
N ASP A 706 -10.29 -43.93 -12.64
CA ASP A 706 -10.45 -43.92 -11.18
C ASP A 706 -11.05 -42.58 -10.71
N ASN A 707 -12.10 -42.61 -9.89
CA ASN A 707 -12.71 -41.42 -9.28
C ASN A 707 -11.82 -40.89 -8.13
N PHE A 708 -10.69 -40.30 -8.49
CA PHE A 708 -9.75 -39.70 -7.55
C PHE A 708 -10.13 -38.26 -7.19
N GLN A 709 -9.89 -37.90 -5.94
CA GLN A 709 -10.07 -36.55 -5.43
C GLN A 709 -8.74 -35.99 -4.91
N VAL A 710 -8.64 -34.67 -4.90
CA VAL A 710 -7.54 -33.98 -4.21
C VAL A 710 -7.93 -33.84 -2.74
N GLY A 711 -7.10 -34.38 -1.86
CA GLY A 711 -7.21 -34.26 -0.41
C GLY A 711 -6.21 -33.25 0.15
N CYS A 712 -6.41 -32.83 1.39
CA CYS A 712 -5.46 -32.02 2.12
C CYS A 712 -4.92 -32.76 3.35
N ALA A 713 -3.59 -32.93 3.43
CA ALA A 713 -2.91 -33.56 4.56
C ALA A 713 -2.69 -32.61 5.74
N MET A 714 -2.68 -31.29 5.49
CA MET A 714 -2.59 -30.25 6.53
C MET A 714 -3.18 -28.94 6.03
N CYS A 715 -4.17 -28.41 6.74
CA CYS A 715 -4.67 -27.05 6.52
C CYS A 715 -3.86 -26.00 7.31
N ASN A 716 -4.09 -24.72 7.00
CA ASN A 716 -3.68 -23.59 7.83
C ASN A 716 -4.26 -23.68 9.25
N ASP A 717 -3.59 -23.07 10.23
CA ASP A 717 -4.05 -23.08 11.63
C ASP A 717 -5.46 -22.47 11.78
N GLY A 718 -6.28 -23.11 12.62
CA GLY A 718 -7.70 -22.78 12.75
C GLY A 718 -8.58 -23.25 11.59
N TYR A 719 -8.04 -24.12 10.71
CA TYR A 719 -8.80 -24.84 9.70
C TYR A 719 -8.68 -26.37 9.88
N VAL A 720 -9.77 -27.07 9.54
CA VAL A 720 -9.90 -28.54 9.57
C VAL A 720 -10.34 -28.98 8.19
N PHE A 721 -9.64 -29.92 7.57
CA PHE A 721 -10.03 -30.45 6.25
C PHE A 721 -11.27 -31.33 6.38
N ASP A 722 -12.29 -31.11 5.56
CA ASP A 722 -13.45 -31.99 5.46
C ASP A 722 -13.45 -32.75 4.13
N PHE A 723 -13.15 -34.05 4.19
CA PHE A 723 -13.06 -34.92 3.02
C PHE A 723 -14.38 -35.02 2.25
N ARG A 724 -15.54 -34.73 2.87
CA ARG A 724 -16.86 -34.77 2.21
C ARG A 724 -17.12 -33.53 1.36
N ILE A 725 -16.45 -32.42 1.67
CA ILE A 725 -16.64 -31.11 1.03
C ILE A 725 -15.43 -30.76 0.13
N GLY A 726 -14.27 -31.39 0.37
CA GLY A 726 -13.04 -31.16 -0.37
C GLY A 726 -12.37 -29.82 -0.05
N LEU A 727 -12.65 -29.26 1.14
CA LEU A 727 -12.21 -27.92 1.56
C LEU A 727 -11.64 -27.92 2.98
N CYS A 728 -10.65 -27.06 3.22
CA CYS A 728 -10.25 -26.67 4.56
C CYS A 728 -11.30 -25.69 5.13
N LEU A 729 -12.07 -26.14 6.13
CA LEU A 729 -13.09 -25.34 6.79
C LEU A 729 -12.48 -24.57 7.96
N LYS A 730 -12.79 -23.27 8.10
CA LYS A 730 -12.35 -22.47 9.25
C LYS A 730 -13.15 -22.85 10.50
N GLN A 731 -12.67 -23.84 11.24
CA GLN A 731 -13.26 -24.33 12.48
C GLN A 731 -12.15 -24.82 13.41
N THR A 732 -12.35 -24.65 14.72
CA THR A 732 -11.56 -25.34 15.74
C THR A 732 -11.99 -26.81 15.80
N PRO A 733 -11.08 -27.74 16.13
CA PRO A 733 -11.45 -29.13 16.38
C PRO A 733 -12.58 -29.27 17.42
N LYS A 734 -13.49 -30.24 17.25
CA LYS A 734 -14.58 -30.52 18.21
C LYS A 734 -14.13 -31.37 19.40
N ILE A 735 -12.95 -31.97 19.30
CA ILE A 735 -12.33 -32.74 20.38
C ILE A 735 -11.62 -31.72 21.28
N ASP A 736 -12.09 -31.54 22.52
CA ASP A 736 -11.66 -30.47 23.45
C ASP A 736 -10.13 -30.39 23.72
N THR A 737 -9.39 -31.45 23.43
CA THR A 737 -7.92 -31.51 23.58
C THR A 737 -7.18 -31.60 22.23
N CYS A 738 -7.84 -31.27 21.12
CA CYS A 738 -7.25 -31.35 19.78
C CYS A 738 -6.95 -29.97 19.20
N LEU A 739 -5.77 -29.83 18.59
CA LEU A 739 -5.30 -28.60 17.95
C LEU A 739 -5.38 -28.67 16.43
N ARG A 740 -5.18 -29.86 15.84
CA ARG A 740 -5.29 -30.11 14.39
C ARG A 740 -6.03 -31.41 14.15
N SER A 741 -7.15 -31.36 13.45
CA SER A 741 -7.94 -32.52 13.04
C SER A 741 -8.27 -32.49 11.56
N TYR A 742 -8.82 -33.59 11.05
CA TYR A 742 -9.55 -33.63 9.78
C TYR A 742 -10.85 -34.41 9.98
N ILE A 743 -11.85 -34.14 9.15
CA ILE A 743 -13.11 -34.88 9.10
C ILE A 743 -13.01 -35.87 7.94
N ASN A 744 -13.04 -37.17 8.24
CA ASN A 744 -12.93 -38.23 7.25
C ASN A 744 -14.17 -38.31 6.33
N LEU A 745 -14.15 -39.20 5.34
CA LEU A 745 -15.27 -39.39 4.39
C LEU A 745 -16.60 -39.76 5.08
N GLU A 746 -16.55 -40.38 6.25
CA GLU A 746 -17.72 -40.78 7.06
C GLU A 746 -18.29 -39.63 7.90
N GLY A 747 -17.61 -38.47 7.93
CA GLY A 747 -17.98 -37.33 8.76
C GLY A 747 -17.44 -37.39 10.20
N ILE A 748 -16.58 -38.35 10.50
CA ILE A 748 -15.92 -38.50 11.81
C ILE A 748 -14.68 -37.62 11.85
N GLU A 749 -14.59 -36.79 12.90
CA GLU A 749 -13.41 -35.96 13.13
C GLU A 749 -12.31 -36.78 13.82
N LEU A 750 -11.12 -36.80 13.23
CA LEU A 750 -9.95 -37.53 13.71
C LEU A 750 -8.86 -36.53 14.10
N CYS A 751 -8.38 -36.63 15.34
CA CYS A 751 -7.31 -35.76 15.82
C CYS A 751 -5.93 -36.20 15.30
N THR A 752 -5.16 -35.23 14.80
CA THR A 752 -3.78 -35.44 14.34
C THR A 752 -2.75 -34.81 15.26
N LEU A 753 -3.10 -33.71 15.97
CA LEU A 753 -2.26 -33.04 16.96
C LEU A 753 -3.09 -32.72 18.22
N SER A 754 -2.63 -33.16 19.38
CA SER A 754 -3.27 -32.95 20.68
C SER A 754 -2.57 -31.87 21.50
N SER A 755 -3.34 -31.06 22.23
CA SER A 755 -2.85 -30.12 23.25
C SER A 755 -2.49 -30.83 24.56
N LYS A 756 -3.06 -32.02 24.79
CA LYS A 756 -2.72 -32.89 25.92
C LYS A 756 -1.53 -33.77 25.53
N GLN A 757 -0.56 -33.90 26.44
CA GLN A 757 0.62 -34.77 26.29
C GLN A 757 0.26 -36.27 26.44
N ASP A 758 -0.64 -36.76 25.58
CA ASP A 758 -1.29 -38.06 25.68
C ASP A 758 -1.53 -38.63 24.28
N PHE A 759 -0.70 -39.59 23.89
CA PHE A 759 -0.75 -40.23 22.57
C PHE A 759 -2.00 -41.10 22.33
N SER A 760 -2.88 -41.27 23.32
CA SER A 760 -4.19 -41.89 23.11
C SER A 760 -5.20 -40.98 22.41
N VAL A 761 -4.98 -39.65 22.43
CA VAL A 761 -5.84 -38.65 21.77
C VAL A 761 -5.42 -38.43 20.32
N ALA A 762 -4.11 -38.32 20.07
CA ALA A 762 -3.54 -38.11 18.75
C ALA A 762 -2.11 -38.65 18.69
N ARG A 763 -1.63 -38.97 17.48
CA ARG A 763 -0.23 -39.42 17.29
C ARG A 763 0.81 -38.32 17.46
N GLU A 764 0.41 -37.05 17.33
CA GLU A 764 1.26 -35.86 17.57
C GLU A 764 0.79 -35.14 18.83
N ILE A 765 1.73 -34.60 19.60
CA ILE A 765 1.47 -33.74 20.77
C ILE A 765 2.39 -32.50 20.73
N ILE A 766 1.97 -31.45 21.43
CA ILE A 766 2.81 -30.29 21.74
C ILE A 766 3.59 -30.47 23.06
N ASP A 767 4.40 -29.48 23.41
CA ASP A 767 5.15 -29.37 24.67
C ASP A 767 6.07 -30.58 24.93
N CYS A 768 6.75 -31.00 23.88
CA CYS A 768 7.61 -32.20 23.86
C CYS A 768 8.97 -32.03 24.53
N GLU A 769 9.29 -30.85 25.06
CA GLU A 769 10.57 -30.54 25.72
C GLU A 769 10.91 -31.50 26.86
N GLN A 770 9.89 -32.02 27.55
CA GLN A 770 10.05 -33.00 28.62
C GLN A 770 10.51 -34.40 28.13
N PHE A 771 10.40 -34.67 26.83
CA PHE A 771 10.79 -35.93 26.20
C PHE A 771 12.02 -35.77 25.28
N ILE A 772 12.08 -34.67 24.53
CA ILE A 772 13.17 -34.34 23.60
C ILE A 772 13.51 -32.86 23.80
N SER A 773 14.74 -32.55 24.21
CA SER A 773 15.19 -31.18 24.45
C SER A 773 14.98 -30.28 23.22
N ASN A 774 14.53 -29.04 23.44
CA ASN A 774 14.20 -28.04 22.41
C ASN A 774 13.10 -28.44 21.40
N CYS A 775 12.39 -29.55 21.63
CA CYS A 775 11.28 -29.99 20.77
C CYS A 775 9.94 -29.36 21.18
N LEU A 776 9.32 -28.61 20.26
CA LEU A 776 7.98 -28.05 20.44
C LEU A 776 6.86 -29.05 20.11
N GLN A 777 7.04 -29.86 19.05
CA GLN A 777 6.04 -30.83 18.59
C GLN A 777 6.72 -32.15 18.23
N CYS A 778 6.15 -33.25 18.71
CA CYS A 778 6.68 -34.60 18.52
C CYS A 778 5.55 -35.59 18.23
N PHE A 779 5.89 -36.68 17.56
CA PHE A 779 4.94 -37.74 17.24
C PHE A 779 5.45 -39.12 17.66
N LEU A 780 4.49 -40.02 17.86
CA LEU A 780 4.73 -41.43 18.15
C LEU A 780 4.50 -42.26 16.88
N THR A 781 5.55 -42.93 16.40
CA THR A 781 5.47 -43.81 15.22
C THR A 781 4.56 -45.03 15.48
N VAL A 782 4.20 -45.76 14.42
CA VAL A 782 3.53 -47.07 14.55
C VAL A 782 4.38 -48.12 15.28
N GLN A 783 5.71 -47.94 15.35
CA GLN A 783 6.63 -48.77 16.15
C GLN A 783 6.81 -48.25 17.59
N SER A 784 5.99 -47.28 18.04
CA SER A 784 6.10 -46.62 19.35
C SER A 784 7.44 -45.92 19.62
N ILE A 785 8.10 -45.44 18.55
CA ILE A 785 9.30 -44.59 18.66
C ILE A 785 8.85 -43.14 18.68
N LEU A 786 9.36 -42.36 19.64
CA LEU A 786 9.10 -40.93 19.74
C LEU A 786 10.11 -40.14 18.90
N ARG A 787 9.64 -39.15 18.14
CA ARG A 787 10.47 -38.29 17.29
C ARG A 787 9.98 -36.84 17.26
N CYS A 788 10.90 -35.88 17.15
CA CYS A 788 10.52 -34.48 16.97
C CYS A 788 10.15 -34.15 15.51
N ILE A 789 9.13 -33.29 15.33
CA ILE A 789 8.69 -32.73 14.03
C ILE A 789 8.96 -31.22 13.97
N LEU A 790 8.85 -30.53 15.09
CA LEU A 790 9.08 -29.09 15.17
C LEU A 790 9.95 -28.76 16.38
N CYS A 791 11.13 -28.21 16.13
CA CYS A 791 12.01 -27.67 17.15
C CYS A 791 11.71 -26.18 17.44
N LYS A 792 12.28 -25.66 18.53
CA LYS A 792 12.33 -24.21 18.80
C LYS A 792 13.04 -23.45 17.67
N GLU A 793 12.70 -22.18 17.51
CA GLU A 793 13.43 -21.27 16.60
C GLU A 793 14.94 -21.32 16.89
N GLY A 794 15.75 -21.46 15.84
CA GLY A 794 17.20 -21.66 15.96
C GLY A 794 17.64 -23.12 16.10
N TYR A 795 16.70 -24.08 16.11
CA TYR A 795 16.97 -25.52 16.11
C TYR A 795 16.30 -26.21 14.91
N THR A 796 16.94 -27.26 14.41
CA THR A 796 16.48 -28.12 13.32
C THR A 796 16.21 -29.54 13.82
N THR A 797 15.18 -30.20 13.31
CA THR A 797 14.92 -31.63 13.60
C THR A 797 15.86 -32.49 12.78
N SER A 798 16.58 -33.41 13.44
CA SER A 798 17.37 -34.41 12.74
C SER A 798 16.50 -35.57 12.22
N THR A 799 16.81 -36.09 11.04
CA THR A 799 16.20 -37.30 10.45
C THR A 799 17.15 -38.48 10.37
N SER A 800 18.45 -38.25 10.49
CA SER A 800 19.49 -39.29 10.50
C SER A 800 19.64 -39.99 11.87
N GLU A 801 19.26 -39.33 12.97
CA GLU A 801 19.23 -39.95 14.30
C GLU A 801 17.94 -40.72 14.60
N VAL A 802 18.05 -41.88 15.25
CA VAL A 802 16.94 -42.83 15.52
C VAL A 802 15.72 -42.18 16.19
N ASN A 803 15.96 -41.20 17.07
CA ASN A 803 14.95 -40.52 17.90
C ASN A 803 14.59 -39.10 17.41
N GLY A 804 15.16 -38.63 16.29
CA GLY A 804 14.91 -37.29 15.73
C GLY A 804 15.08 -36.14 16.74
N GLN A 805 16.32 -35.88 17.16
CA GLN A 805 16.64 -34.81 18.13
C GLN A 805 16.65 -33.41 17.49
N CYS A 806 16.56 -32.38 18.34
CA CYS A 806 16.69 -30.98 17.93
C CYS A 806 18.13 -30.48 18.05
N ASN A 807 18.81 -30.35 16.91
CA ASN A 807 20.17 -29.83 16.82
C ASN A 807 20.15 -28.33 16.52
N LEU A 808 21.21 -27.59 16.87
CA LEU A 808 21.29 -26.14 16.58
C LEU A 808 21.34 -25.93 15.06
N SER A 809 20.47 -25.08 14.51
CA SER A 809 20.44 -24.81 13.07
C SER A 809 21.67 -24.00 12.64
N LEU A 810 22.28 -24.43 11.54
CA LEU A 810 23.43 -23.79 10.91
C LEU A 810 23.05 -22.61 10.00
N ARG A 811 21.75 -22.42 9.70
CA ARG A 811 21.27 -21.48 8.67
C ARG A 811 20.45 -20.33 9.27
N PRO A 812 20.92 -19.07 9.24
CA PRO A 812 20.19 -17.93 9.78
C PRO A 812 18.92 -17.59 8.96
N TYR A 813 18.01 -16.82 9.59
CA TYR A 813 16.76 -16.30 9.00
C TYR A 813 15.67 -17.33 8.65
N GLN A 814 15.91 -18.61 8.94
CA GLN A 814 14.87 -19.63 8.90
C GLN A 814 13.95 -19.49 10.13
N LEU A 815 12.65 -19.70 9.94
CA LEU A 815 11.65 -19.76 11.00
C LEU A 815 11.34 -21.22 11.39
N ILE A 816 11.29 -22.11 10.38
CA ILE A 816 11.17 -23.56 10.56
C ILE A 816 12.16 -24.23 9.62
N SER A 817 13.01 -25.10 10.17
CA SER A 817 14.06 -25.88 9.50
C SER A 817 13.96 -27.35 9.87
N ILE A 818 14.09 -28.24 8.89
CA ILE A 818 13.99 -29.69 9.07
C ILE A 818 15.10 -30.37 8.24
N GLU A 819 15.82 -31.33 8.81
CA GLU A 819 16.75 -32.19 8.05
C GLU A 819 15.95 -33.06 7.07
N GLY A 820 16.36 -33.10 5.81
CA GLY A 820 15.76 -33.97 4.79
C GLY A 820 16.73 -34.24 3.64
N ASN A 821 16.37 -35.14 2.74
CA ASN A 821 17.23 -35.50 1.62
C ASN A 821 17.26 -34.35 0.59
N VAL A 822 18.46 -33.85 0.30
CA VAL A 822 18.68 -32.65 -0.55
C VAL A 822 18.27 -32.87 -2.01
N TYR A 823 18.24 -34.12 -2.49
CA TYR A 823 17.89 -34.47 -3.86
C TYR A 823 16.38 -34.73 -4.07
N SER A 824 15.66 -35.16 -3.03
CA SER A 824 14.19 -35.33 -3.08
C SER A 824 13.42 -34.21 -2.40
N MET A 825 14.11 -33.31 -1.69
CA MET A 825 13.55 -32.14 -1.00
C MET A 825 12.39 -32.47 -0.05
N ASP A 826 12.47 -33.64 0.59
CA ASP A 826 11.35 -34.32 1.25
C ASP A 826 11.09 -33.92 2.72
N ALA A 827 11.88 -32.98 3.26
CA ALA A 827 11.77 -32.50 4.65
C ALA A 827 10.34 -32.09 5.07
N TRP A 828 9.51 -31.62 4.13
CA TRP A 828 8.11 -31.28 4.40
C TRP A 828 7.24 -32.47 4.83
N VAL A 829 7.60 -33.70 4.43
CA VAL A 829 6.85 -34.92 4.77
C VAL A 829 6.81 -35.14 6.27
N GLN A 830 7.86 -34.76 7.01
CA GLN A 830 7.92 -34.83 8.48
C GLN A 830 6.71 -34.11 9.13
N ARG A 831 6.24 -33.00 8.56
CA ARG A 831 5.13 -32.19 9.10
C ARG A 831 3.74 -32.81 8.95
N ILE A 832 3.60 -33.87 8.15
CA ILE A 832 2.32 -34.56 7.90
C ILE A 832 2.32 -36.02 8.36
N GLN A 833 3.38 -36.52 9.00
CA GLN A 833 3.49 -37.93 9.38
C GLN A 833 2.35 -38.42 10.28
N SER A 834 1.85 -37.57 11.18
CA SER A 834 0.73 -37.89 12.07
C SER A 834 -0.61 -37.91 11.35
N PHE A 835 -0.77 -37.13 10.28
CA PHE A 835 -1.88 -37.27 9.34
C PHE A 835 -1.75 -38.60 8.58
N MET A 836 -0.58 -38.87 7.97
CA MET A 836 -0.34 -40.10 7.20
C MET A 836 -0.53 -41.37 8.05
N GLY A 837 -0.07 -41.39 9.29
CA GLY A 837 -0.23 -42.53 10.22
C GLY A 837 -1.67 -42.75 10.71
N SER A 838 -2.56 -41.77 10.52
CA SER A 838 -3.99 -41.88 10.80
C SER A 838 -4.82 -42.15 9.54
N PHE A 839 -4.40 -41.63 8.38
CA PHE A 839 -5.07 -41.82 7.09
C PHE A 839 -4.66 -43.14 6.39
N LEU A 840 -3.41 -43.57 6.53
CA LEU A 840 -2.82 -44.79 5.96
C LEU A 840 -2.21 -45.72 7.04
N PRO A 841 -2.96 -46.12 8.09
CA PRO A 841 -2.40 -46.79 9.27
C PRO A 841 -1.67 -48.10 8.98
N ASN A 842 -1.98 -48.78 7.87
CA ASN A 842 -1.37 -50.05 7.44
C ASN A 842 -0.46 -49.93 6.21
N SER A 843 -0.15 -48.71 5.75
CA SER A 843 0.67 -48.46 4.55
C SER A 843 1.65 -47.29 4.73
N TYR A 844 1.80 -46.81 5.97
CA TYR A 844 2.76 -45.78 6.33
C TYR A 844 4.19 -46.30 6.30
N TYR A 845 5.00 -45.76 5.38
CA TYR A 845 6.45 -45.92 5.37
C TYR A 845 7.09 -44.60 4.89
N TYR A 846 7.86 -43.95 5.77
CA TYR A 846 8.79 -42.91 5.38
C TYR A 846 10.18 -43.56 5.31
N PRO A 847 10.78 -43.71 4.11
CA PRO A 847 12.11 -44.28 3.98
C PRO A 847 13.13 -43.34 4.64
N ILE A 848 13.88 -43.84 5.61
CA ILE A 848 15.11 -43.17 6.03
C ILE A 848 16.10 -43.37 4.88
N SER A 849 16.72 -42.28 4.39
CA SER A 849 17.81 -42.37 3.41
C SER A 849 18.87 -43.34 3.93
N GLU A 850 19.18 -44.39 3.16
CA GLU A 850 20.27 -45.31 3.52
C GLU A 850 21.63 -44.59 3.58
N TRP A 851 21.75 -43.42 2.95
CA TRP A 851 22.98 -42.63 2.87
C TRP A 851 22.81 -41.31 3.64
N SER A 852 23.36 -41.24 4.85
CA SER A 852 23.29 -40.07 5.73
C SER A 852 23.96 -38.81 5.16
N PHE A 853 24.88 -38.95 4.22
CA PHE A 853 25.56 -37.82 3.55
C PHE A 853 24.67 -37.05 2.56
N GLN A 854 23.42 -37.48 2.32
CA GLN A 854 22.47 -36.79 1.45
C GLN A 854 21.47 -35.91 2.22
N SER A 855 21.57 -35.85 3.55
CA SER A 855 20.69 -35.07 4.41
C SER A 855 21.30 -33.71 4.77
N ASP A 856 20.52 -32.63 4.70
CA ASP A 856 20.91 -31.27 5.12
C ASP A 856 19.67 -30.49 5.62
N GLU A 857 19.90 -29.32 6.24
CA GLU A 857 18.86 -28.42 6.74
C GLU A 857 18.07 -27.73 5.61
N ILE A 858 16.80 -28.10 5.45
CA ILE A 858 15.91 -27.51 4.45
C ILE A 858 14.98 -26.50 5.15
N ALA A 859 14.99 -25.24 4.70
CA ALA A 859 14.04 -24.24 5.19
C ALA A 859 12.62 -24.58 4.72
N ILE A 860 11.69 -24.68 5.66
CA ILE A 860 10.26 -24.82 5.38
C ILE A 860 9.57 -23.45 5.37
N SER A 861 10.02 -22.52 6.22
CA SER A 861 9.53 -21.14 6.25
C SER A 861 10.62 -20.16 6.69
N CYS A 862 10.49 -18.92 6.25
CA CYS A 862 11.43 -17.83 6.48
C CYS A 862 10.84 -16.78 7.42
N LYS A 863 11.71 -15.99 8.05
CA LYS A 863 11.30 -14.78 8.78
C LYS A 863 10.70 -13.73 7.83
N GLU A 864 9.89 -12.81 8.36
CA GLU A 864 9.26 -11.75 7.56
C GLU A 864 10.27 -10.98 6.70
N ARG A 865 9.85 -10.60 5.48
CA ARG A 865 10.66 -9.96 4.41
C ARG A 865 11.65 -10.88 3.69
N TYR A 866 11.83 -12.13 4.12
CA TYR A 866 12.62 -13.13 3.42
C TYR A 866 11.71 -14.10 2.65
N GLN A 867 12.04 -14.35 1.39
CA GLN A 867 11.43 -15.35 0.53
C GLN A 867 12.36 -16.55 0.35
N LEU A 868 11.75 -17.71 0.23
CA LEU A 868 12.38 -18.99 -0.03
C LEU A 868 12.85 -19.07 -1.50
N ILE A 869 14.15 -19.29 -1.75
CA ILE A 869 14.72 -19.40 -3.10
C ILE A 869 15.12 -20.84 -3.48
N LEU A 870 15.76 -21.03 -4.65
CA LEU A 870 16.37 -22.31 -5.03
C LEU A 870 17.26 -22.85 -3.89
N PHE A 871 17.26 -24.18 -3.72
CA PHE A 871 17.94 -24.87 -2.61
C PHE A 871 17.45 -24.50 -1.19
N LYS A 872 16.28 -23.86 -1.07
CA LYS A 872 15.57 -23.61 0.20
C LYS A 872 16.40 -22.83 1.22
N TYR A 873 17.02 -21.75 0.75
CA TYR A 873 17.54 -20.67 1.58
C TYR A 873 16.55 -19.52 1.66
N CYS A 874 16.61 -18.74 2.74
CA CYS A 874 15.78 -17.57 2.96
C CYS A 874 16.54 -16.29 2.58
N LEU A 875 16.07 -15.57 1.56
CA LEU A 875 16.69 -14.34 1.04
C LEU A 875 15.69 -13.20 0.98
N GLN A 876 16.15 -11.97 1.20
CA GLN A 876 15.29 -10.79 1.24
C GLN A 876 14.72 -10.46 -0.16
N TYR A 877 13.41 -10.28 -0.28
CA TYR A 877 12.73 -9.97 -1.55
C TYR A 877 12.64 -8.44 -1.80
N CYS A 878 12.44 -8.02 -3.06
CA CYS A 878 12.19 -6.61 -3.39
C CYS A 878 10.95 -6.08 -2.68
N ASN A 879 10.95 -4.80 -2.33
CA ASN A 879 9.76 -4.12 -1.79
C ASN A 879 8.80 -3.68 -2.90
N SER A 880 7.58 -3.26 -2.51
CA SER A 880 6.52 -2.82 -3.42
C SER A 880 6.82 -1.55 -4.22
N SER A 881 7.90 -0.82 -3.89
CA SER A 881 8.40 0.30 -4.68
C SER A 881 9.26 -0.11 -5.89
N CYS A 882 9.31 -1.41 -6.22
CA CYS A 882 9.96 -1.93 -7.41
C CYS A 882 8.94 -2.26 -8.52
N GLN A 883 9.13 -1.78 -9.75
CA GLN A 883 8.24 -2.10 -10.88
C GLN A 883 8.61 -3.42 -11.58
N ASP A 884 9.89 -3.81 -11.57
CA ASP A 884 10.39 -5.04 -12.18
C ASP A 884 11.51 -5.60 -11.29
N CYS A 885 11.22 -6.64 -10.51
CA CYS A 885 12.18 -7.30 -9.61
C CYS A 885 12.72 -8.58 -10.25
N LYS A 886 14.05 -8.71 -10.33
CA LYS A 886 14.73 -9.86 -10.93
C LYS A 886 15.68 -10.52 -9.95
N VAL A 887 15.94 -11.81 -10.17
CA VAL A 887 16.96 -12.55 -9.44
C VAL A 887 18.32 -12.24 -10.08
N ASN A 888 19.28 -11.78 -9.28
CA ASN A 888 20.68 -11.74 -9.69
C ASN A 888 21.30 -13.13 -9.49
N SER A 889 21.50 -13.84 -10.59
CA SER A 889 22.13 -15.18 -10.61
C SER A 889 23.61 -15.18 -10.24
N ALA A 890 24.28 -14.01 -10.21
CA ALA A 890 25.68 -13.90 -9.79
C ALA A 890 25.85 -13.63 -8.28
N GLU A 891 24.88 -12.98 -7.64
CA GLU A 891 24.97 -12.53 -6.24
C GLU A 891 24.04 -13.32 -5.27
N ASN A 892 23.23 -14.26 -5.78
CA ASN A 892 22.18 -14.93 -5.01
C ASN A 892 21.31 -13.93 -4.23
N GLY A 893 20.65 -13.03 -4.96
CA GLY A 893 19.80 -11.97 -4.37
C GLY A 893 18.74 -11.45 -5.33
N TYR A 894 17.76 -10.73 -4.80
CA TYR A 894 16.78 -10.00 -5.61
C TYR A 894 17.22 -8.56 -5.84
N PHE A 895 17.05 -8.05 -7.07
CA PHE A 895 17.34 -6.66 -7.41
C PHE A 895 16.23 -6.04 -8.25
N CYS A 896 16.01 -4.75 -8.06
CA CYS A 896 15.09 -3.99 -8.88
C CYS A 896 15.73 -3.54 -10.20
N ASN A 897 15.17 -4.03 -11.30
CA ASN A 897 15.55 -3.73 -12.68
C ASN A 897 14.83 -2.48 -13.24
N LYS A 898 13.66 -2.14 -12.70
CA LYS A 898 12.93 -0.88 -13.01
C LYS A 898 12.31 -0.28 -11.76
N CYS A 899 12.60 0.99 -11.54
CA CYS A 899 12.04 1.79 -10.46
C CYS A 899 10.94 2.73 -10.98
N PRO A 900 10.02 3.19 -10.10
CA PRO A 900 8.94 4.08 -10.49
C PRO A 900 9.43 5.40 -11.11
N LEU A 901 8.58 5.99 -11.93
CA LEU A 901 8.79 7.33 -12.47
C LEU A 901 8.63 8.37 -11.36
N ASP A 902 9.38 9.46 -11.45
CA ASP A 902 9.17 10.65 -10.62
C ASP A 902 7.97 11.49 -11.09
N TYR A 903 7.73 12.60 -10.39
CA TYR A 903 6.70 13.59 -10.69
C TYR A 903 6.82 14.18 -12.11
N PHE A 904 8.02 14.21 -12.68
CA PHE A 904 8.33 14.74 -14.00
C PHE A 904 8.40 13.65 -15.09
N LYS A 905 7.89 12.44 -14.80
CA LYS A 905 7.92 11.26 -15.68
C LYS A 905 9.33 10.82 -16.09
N GLN A 906 10.37 11.21 -15.32
CA GLN A 906 11.72 10.68 -15.49
C GLN A 906 11.85 9.41 -14.65
N ASN A 907 12.54 8.40 -15.17
CA ASN A 907 12.81 7.19 -14.41
C ASN A 907 13.67 7.54 -13.18
N GLN A 908 13.26 7.17 -11.96
CA GLN A 908 14.12 7.26 -10.78
C GLN A 908 15.17 6.14 -10.85
N ARG A 909 16.37 6.43 -11.35
CA ARG A 909 17.30 5.37 -11.82
C ARG A 909 18.15 4.69 -10.73
N VAL A 910 17.90 4.95 -9.44
CA VAL A 910 18.82 4.57 -8.36
C VAL A 910 18.52 3.18 -7.80
N GLN A 911 19.49 2.26 -7.95
CA GLN A 911 19.56 0.97 -7.26
C GLN A 911 20.63 1.05 -6.16
N VAL A 912 20.25 0.84 -4.89
CA VAL A 912 21.18 0.55 -3.79
C VAL A 912 20.78 -0.79 -3.18
N ASN A 913 21.71 -1.76 -3.17
CA ASN A 913 21.48 -3.12 -2.66
C ASN A 913 20.21 -3.80 -3.22
N GLY A 914 19.88 -3.53 -4.49
CA GLY A 914 18.69 -4.08 -5.16
C GLY A 914 17.38 -3.34 -4.89
N ILE A 915 17.36 -2.26 -4.11
CA ILE A 915 16.16 -1.50 -3.76
C ILE A 915 16.16 -0.14 -4.48
N CYS A 916 14.97 0.29 -4.94
CA CYS A 916 14.75 1.63 -5.49
C CYS A 916 14.87 2.69 -4.40
N GLN A 917 15.78 3.65 -4.60
CA GLN A 917 15.92 4.78 -3.69
C GLN A 917 15.13 6.00 -4.19
N SER A 918 14.23 6.52 -3.36
CA SER A 918 13.54 7.78 -3.62
C SER A 918 14.47 8.98 -3.51
N CYS A 919 14.38 9.92 -4.44
CA CYS A 919 15.10 11.19 -4.45
C CYS A 919 14.16 12.37 -4.15
N SER A 920 14.73 13.54 -3.82
CA SER A 920 13.98 14.80 -3.80
C SER A 920 13.42 15.12 -5.19
N LEU A 921 12.28 15.84 -5.26
CA LEU A 921 11.62 16.21 -6.53
C LEU A 921 12.54 16.97 -7.49
N LEU A 922 13.52 17.71 -6.97
CA LEU A 922 14.49 18.45 -7.76
C LEU A 922 15.65 17.60 -8.29
N CYS A 923 15.61 16.27 -8.13
CA CYS A 923 16.73 15.38 -8.40
C CYS A 923 16.34 14.07 -9.10
N THR A 924 16.87 13.86 -10.32
CA THR A 924 16.73 12.61 -11.08
C THR A 924 17.60 11.47 -10.53
N TYR A 925 18.75 11.79 -9.93
CA TYR A 925 19.71 10.77 -9.46
C TYR A 925 20.41 11.19 -8.17
N CYS A 926 20.25 10.38 -7.12
CA CYS A 926 20.75 10.69 -5.78
C CYS A 926 21.39 9.50 -5.05
N GLN A 927 22.12 9.80 -3.96
CA GLN A 927 22.72 8.81 -3.06
C GLN A 927 22.62 9.30 -1.61
N SER A 928 22.53 8.39 -0.63
CA SER A 928 22.60 8.75 0.79
C SER A 928 23.95 9.39 1.15
N ARG A 929 23.93 10.42 2.01
CA ARG A 929 25.11 10.92 2.72
C ARG A 929 25.37 10.10 3.97
N ASP A 930 26.60 10.15 4.47
CA ASP A 930 26.86 9.78 5.86
C ASP A 930 26.52 10.94 6.82
N ASN A 931 26.43 10.63 8.12
CA ASN A 931 26.10 11.64 9.13
C ASN A 931 27.19 12.72 9.30
N ASN A 932 28.44 12.45 8.94
CA ASN A 932 29.52 13.43 9.04
C ASN A 932 29.38 14.49 7.93
N GLU A 933 29.09 14.07 6.71
CA GLU A 933 28.79 14.96 5.58
C GLU A 933 27.52 15.80 5.82
N ILE A 934 26.47 15.20 6.41
CA ILE A 934 25.26 15.91 6.83
C ILE A 934 25.63 17.00 7.85
N ASN A 935 26.39 16.64 8.89
CA ASN A 935 26.81 17.58 9.95
C ASN A 935 27.77 18.69 9.47
N GLN A 936 28.56 18.43 8.41
CA GLN A 936 29.41 19.42 7.77
C GLN A 936 28.61 20.45 6.95
N ILE A 937 27.46 20.04 6.38
CA ILE A 937 26.58 20.90 5.59
C ILE A 937 25.62 21.68 6.49
N SER A 938 24.94 21.00 7.40
CA SER A 938 24.03 21.59 8.38
C SER A 938 24.21 20.91 9.73
N THR A 939 25.04 21.53 10.59
CA THR A 939 25.48 20.97 11.88
C THR A 939 24.36 20.77 12.90
N TYR A 940 23.17 21.32 12.65
CA TYR A 940 22.00 21.18 13.52
C TYR A 940 20.92 20.27 12.93
N PHE A 941 21.03 19.81 11.68
CA PHE A 941 19.98 19.05 11.01
C PHE A 941 19.71 17.69 11.69
N ILE A 942 18.43 17.34 11.86
CA ILE A 942 18.01 16.04 12.39
C ILE A 942 17.37 15.25 11.24
N SER A 943 18.04 14.16 10.84
CA SER A 943 17.51 13.24 9.84
C SER A 943 16.34 12.44 10.43
N SER A 944 15.15 12.60 9.85
CA SER A 944 13.92 11.88 10.16
C SER A 944 13.41 11.18 8.89
N GLN A 945 12.45 10.27 9.00
CA GLN A 945 11.90 9.58 7.81
C GLN A 945 11.33 10.55 6.75
N ASP A 946 10.74 11.66 7.18
CA ASP A 946 10.21 12.69 6.28
C ASP A 946 11.31 13.60 5.70
N THR A 947 12.44 13.78 6.39
CA THR A 947 13.51 14.72 5.99
C THR A 947 14.73 14.04 5.32
N GLU A 948 14.89 12.72 5.48
CA GLU A 948 16.00 11.93 4.92
C GLU A 948 16.08 11.99 3.38
N LEU A 949 14.95 12.21 2.68
CA LEU A 949 14.96 12.31 1.22
C LEU A 949 15.67 13.59 0.72
N PHE A 950 15.70 14.64 1.52
CA PHE A 950 16.32 15.94 1.18
C PHE A 950 17.81 15.99 1.54
N SER A 951 18.28 15.16 2.49
CA SER A 951 19.70 15.11 2.87
C SER A 951 20.58 14.35 1.88
N LYS A 952 20.01 13.70 0.86
CA LYS A 952 20.74 12.93 -0.15
C LYS A 952 21.62 13.82 -1.03
N LYS A 953 22.76 13.29 -1.51
CA LYS A 953 23.55 13.88 -2.60
C LYS A 953 22.76 13.77 -3.88
N CYS A 954 22.59 14.87 -4.60
CA CYS A 954 22.06 14.86 -5.95
C CYS A 954 23.20 14.97 -6.95
N TYR A 955 23.32 14.06 -7.91
CA TYR A 955 24.30 14.17 -9.01
C TYR A 955 23.67 14.58 -10.34
N PHE A 956 22.36 14.44 -10.50
CA PHE A 956 21.68 15.00 -11.68
C PHE A 956 20.41 15.71 -11.22
N PRO A 957 20.36 17.05 -11.31
CA PRO A 957 19.13 17.78 -11.09
C PRO A 957 18.13 17.36 -12.18
N THR A 958 16.84 17.48 -11.86
CA THR A 958 15.77 17.32 -12.85
C THR A 958 16.00 18.29 -14.01
N GLN A 959 15.68 17.86 -15.25
CA GLN A 959 15.84 18.69 -16.46
C GLN A 959 14.84 19.87 -16.53
N ASP A 960 15.00 20.84 -15.64
CA ASP A 960 14.30 22.12 -15.61
C ASP A 960 15.36 23.25 -15.57
N PRO A 961 15.31 24.27 -16.44
CA PRO A 961 16.28 25.37 -16.45
C PRO A 961 16.30 26.20 -15.15
N ASN A 962 15.26 26.10 -14.31
CA ASN A 962 15.15 26.78 -13.03
C ASN A 962 15.59 25.87 -11.85
N ILE A 963 16.14 24.68 -12.10
CA ILE A 963 16.74 23.86 -11.05
C ILE A 963 18.26 23.89 -11.24
N ILE A 964 18.98 24.34 -10.21
CA ILE A 964 20.45 24.26 -10.19
C ILE A 964 20.92 23.35 -9.06
N LEU A 965 22.10 22.77 -9.27
CA LEU A 965 22.75 21.90 -8.31
C LEU A 965 23.94 22.65 -7.70
N LEU A 966 23.93 22.84 -6.38
CA LEU A 966 25.01 23.55 -5.68
C LEU A 966 26.33 22.78 -5.80
N PRO A 967 27.36 23.27 -6.54
CA PRO A 967 28.43 22.41 -7.04
C PRO A 967 29.26 21.70 -5.97
N LYS A 968 29.48 22.35 -4.82
CA LYS A 968 30.25 21.79 -3.70
C LYS A 968 29.44 20.85 -2.81
N GLN A 969 28.14 21.09 -2.71
CA GLN A 969 27.28 20.46 -1.70
C GLN A 969 26.40 19.35 -2.31
N LEU A 970 26.19 19.35 -3.63
CA LEU A 970 25.29 18.42 -4.32
C LEU A 970 23.87 18.47 -3.75
N ILE A 971 23.38 19.69 -3.48
CA ILE A 971 22.01 19.98 -3.05
C ILE A 971 21.31 20.66 -4.22
N PRO A 972 20.19 20.11 -4.73
CA PRO A 972 19.41 20.74 -5.77
C PRO A 972 18.52 21.82 -5.15
N ILE A 973 18.45 22.99 -5.81
CA ILE A 973 17.64 24.13 -5.36
C ILE A 973 16.82 24.67 -6.53
N PHE A 974 15.63 25.21 -6.22
CA PHE A 974 14.71 25.76 -7.20
C PHE A 974 14.82 27.29 -7.26
N CYS A 975 15.01 27.81 -8.46
CA CYS A 975 15.24 29.21 -8.75
C CYS A 975 13.90 29.94 -8.93
N LEU A 976 13.39 30.52 -7.83
CA LEU A 976 12.21 31.40 -7.84
C LEU A 976 12.47 32.77 -8.52
N ASP A 977 13.74 33.10 -8.79
CA ASP A 977 14.18 34.27 -9.56
C ASP A 977 15.26 33.90 -10.60
N LYS A 978 15.62 34.87 -11.46
CA LYS A 978 16.58 34.71 -12.55
C LYS A 978 18.02 34.42 -12.08
N TYR A 979 18.36 34.73 -10.84
CA TYR A 979 19.71 34.68 -10.29
C TYR A 979 19.92 33.49 -9.34
N CYS A 980 18.84 32.81 -8.96
CA CYS A 980 18.78 31.71 -8.00
C CYS A 980 19.27 32.05 -6.58
N GLN A 981 19.20 33.33 -6.19
CA GLN A 981 19.68 33.83 -4.89
C GLN A 981 18.50 34.16 -3.95
N ASN A 982 17.47 33.30 -4.00
CA ASN A 982 16.17 33.52 -3.36
C ASN A 982 16.30 33.60 -1.83
N THR A 983 16.33 34.82 -1.31
CA THR A 983 16.19 35.06 0.12
C THR A 983 14.71 35.19 0.44
N LEU A 984 14.17 34.23 1.18
CA LEU A 984 12.80 34.33 1.68
C LEU A 984 12.78 35.27 2.89
N ILE A 985 11.86 36.23 2.87
CA ILE A 985 11.53 37.05 4.04
C ILE A 985 10.22 36.51 4.63
N TYR A 986 10.21 36.31 5.94
CA TYR A 986 8.99 36.02 6.71
C TYR A 986 8.71 37.22 7.62
N ASP A 987 7.65 37.96 7.32
CA ASP A 987 7.20 39.10 8.12
C ASP A 987 6.30 38.61 9.27
N TYR A 988 6.74 38.85 10.50
CA TYR A 988 5.95 38.66 11.70
C TYR A 988 5.58 40.00 12.32
N TYR A 989 4.32 40.40 12.13
CA TYR A 989 3.73 41.57 12.77
C TYR A 989 3.27 41.17 14.19
N SER A 990 3.90 41.75 15.20
CA SER A 990 3.58 41.47 16.61
C SER A 990 2.89 42.67 17.25
N GLU A 991 1.69 42.45 17.79
CA GLU A 991 1.01 43.44 18.64
C GLU A 991 1.61 43.45 20.06
N ASP A 992 1.94 42.26 20.58
CA ASP A 992 2.56 42.04 21.90
C ASP A 992 4.03 41.56 21.79
N CYS A 993 4.63 41.17 22.93
CA CYS A 993 6.00 40.67 23.03
C CYS A 993 6.19 39.29 22.37
N VAL A 994 7.35 39.10 21.75
CA VAL A 994 7.66 37.91 20.95
C VAL A 994 8.07 36.72 21.80
N HIS A 995 7.36 35.60 21.63
CA HIS A 995 7.70 34.29 22.19
C HIS A 995 8.02 33.28 21.09
N ASP A 996 9.16 32.58 21.24
CA ASP A 996 9.65 31.54 20.32
C ASP A 996 8.55 30.58 19.88
N GLN A 997 7.77 30.05 20.84
CA GLN A 997 6.71 29.07 20.59
C GLN A 997 5.68 29.54 19.55
N ILE A 998 5.39 30.85 19.43
CA ILE A 998 4.37 31.37 18.51
C ILE A 998 4.96 31.55 17.11
N ILE A 999 6.11 32.22 16.99
CA ILE A 999 6.80 32.37 15.69
C ILE A 999 7.16 30.98 15.14
N THR A 1000 7.77 30.15 15.97
CA THR A 1000 8.26 28.84 15.61
C THR A 1000 7.11 27.87 15.31
N SER A 1001 5.95 27.89 16.00
CA SER A 1001 4.81 27.05 15.60
C SER A 1001 4.17 27.46 14.28
N ASN A 1002 4.09 28.76 13.98
CA ASN A 1002 3.59 29.26 12.70
C ASN A 1002 4.53 28.90 11.54
N LEU A 1003 5.84 29.08 11.72
CA LEU A 1003 6.86 28.81 10.68
C LEU A 1003 7.16 27.30 10.52
N LEU A 1004 6.98 26.49 11.58
CA LEU A 1004 7.09 25.03 11.56
C LEU A 1004 5.77 24.30 11.24
N ASN A 1005 4.73 24.98 10.75
CA ASN A 1005 3.58 24.28 10.19
C ASN A 1005 4.08 23.28 9.12
N GLN A 1006 3.59 22.03 9.15
CA GLN A 1006 4.13 20.93 8.33
C GLN A 1006 4.10 21.25 6.82
N ALA A 1007 3.13 22.02 6.36
CA ALA A 1007 3.08 22.49 4.97
C ALA A 1007 4.27 23.41 4.63
N THR A 1008 4.62 24.33 5.55
CA THR A 1008 5.74 25.27 5.43
C THR A 1008 7.09 24.56 5.43
N ILE A 1009 7.33 23.62 6.35
CA ILE A 1009 8.59 22.83 6.40
C ILE A 1009 8.78 22.03 5.11
N LYS A 1010 7.70 21.40 4.60
CA LYS A 1010 7.74 20.65 3.34
C LYS A 1010 8.04 21.59 2.17
N TYR A 1011 7.39 22.74 2.08
CA TYR A 1011 7.67 23.77 1.07
C TYR A 1011 9.15 24.18 1.05
N LEU A 1012 9.71 24.54 2.22
CA LEU A 1012 11.10 24.99 2.35
C LEU A 1012 12.12 23.93 1.90
N ASN A 1013 11.88 22.66 2.27
CA ASN A 1013 12.72 21.53 1.84
C ASN A 1013 12.55 21.18 0.34
N TYR A 1014 11.35 21.29 -0.22
CA TYR A 1014 11.12 21.03 -1.66
C TYR A 1014 11.74 22.10 -2.57
N VAL A 1015 11.80 23.35 -2.12
CA VAL A 1015 12.42 24.46 -2.88
C VAL A 1015 13.94 24.52 -2.68
N GLY A 1016 14.45 23.98 -1.57
CA GLY A 1016 15.89 24.00 -1.26
C GLY A 1016 16.39 25.39 -0.86
N VAL A 1017 15.67 26.06 0.04
CA VAL A 1017 15.98 27.44 0.45
C VAL A 1017 17.31 27.52 1.20
N LEU A 1018 18.17 28.45 0.80
CA LEU A 1018 19.51 28.65 1.39
C LEU A 1018 19.51 29.67 2.54
N LYS A 1019 18.75 30.76 2.38
CA LYS A 1019 18.72 31.89 3.30
C LYS A 1019 17.27 32.29 3.62
N ILE A 1020 17.01 32.50 4.90
CA ILE A 1020 15.75 33.07 5.39
C ILE A 1020 16.02 34.28 6.29
N ILE A 1021 15.27 35.35 6.08
CA ILE A 1021 15.21 36.53 6.95
C ILE A 1021 13.88 36.46 7.71
N ILE A 1022 13.94 36.44 9.03
CA ILE A 1022 12.77 36.66 9.89
C ILE A 1022 12.73 38.15 10.22
N GLN A 1023 11.73 38.86 9.70
CA GLN A 1023 11.52 40.28 9.97
C GLN A 1023 10.40 40.43 11.00
N ILE A 1024 10.72 41.03 12.14
CA ILE A 1024 9.80 41.29 13.23
C ILE A 1024 9.55 42.79 13.28
N GLU A 1025 8.32 43.18 12.96
CA GLU A 1025 7.83 44.54 13.14
C GLU A 1025 6.93 44.62 14.37
N ILE A 1026 7.34 45.45 15.33
CA ILE A 1026 6.60 45.67 16.56
C ILE A 1026 5.99 47.07 16.47
N SER A 1027 4.66 47.13 16.45
CA SER A 1027 3.90 48.28 15.93
C SER A 1027 3.34 49.20 17.03
N THR A 1028 3.35 48.78 18.29
CA THR A 1028 2.56 49.41 19.35
C THR A 1028 3.26 50.57 20.07
N THR A 1029 2.50 51.67 20.24
CA THR A 1029 2.93 52.80 21.08
C THR A 1029 2.63 52.51 22.56
N ILE A 1030 3.68 52.20 23.33
CA ILE A 1030 3.66 52.08 24.80
C ILE A 1030 2.88 50.85 25.31
N GLN A 1031 3.41 49.65 25.03
CA GLN A 1031 3.31 48.52 25.96
C GLN A 1031 4.71 48.23 26.53
N ILE A 1032 4.78 48.05 27.84
CA ILE A 1032 5.99 47.55 28.52
C ILE A 1032 6.02 46.05 28.31
N CYS A 1033 7.11 45.53 27.73
CA CYS A 1033 7.24 44.09 27.54
C CYS A 1033 7.62 43.36 28.83
N GLU A 1034 6.60 43.04 29.64
CA GLU A 1034 6.70 42.23 30.87
C GLU A 1034 7.10 40.75 30.64
N ASN A 1035 7.24 40.34 29.37
CA ASN A 1035 7.87 39.08 28.96
C ASN A 1035 9.03 39.41 28.00
N GLY A 1036 10.22 38.86 28.28
CA GLY A 1036 11.41 39.05 27.44
C GLY A 1036 11.28 38.35 26.09
N ILE A 1037 12.03 38.80 25.09
CA ILE A 1037 12.09 38.14 23.78
C ILE A 1037 12.92 36.86 23.92
N TRP A 1038 12.31 35.74 23.60
CA TRP A 1038 12.97 34.45 23.40
C TRP A 1038 12.75 34.00 21.96
N ILE A 1039 13.81 33.71 21.22
CA ILE A 1039 13.74 33.18 19.85
C ILE A 1039 14.98 32.34 19.52
N ASP A 1040 14.79 31.14 18.98
CA ASP A 1040 15.89 30.21 18.65
C ASP A 1040 15.70 29.57 17.27
N SER A 1041 16.56 29.91 16.29
CA SER A 1041 16.48 29.36 14.94
C SER A 1041 16.86 27.87 14.84
N ARG A 1042 17.30 27.23 15.94
CA ARG A 1042 17.70 25.82 15.96
C ARG A 1042 16.63 24.89 15.40
N LEU A 1043 15.36 25.08 15.77
CA LEU A 1043 14.28 24.20 15.31
C LEU A 1043 14.07 24.30 13.79
N LEU A 1044 14.36 25.45 13.17
CA LEU A 1044 14.36 25.61 11.71
C LEU A 1044 15.56 24.90 11.07
N LYS A 1045 16.77 25.12 11.60
CA LYS A 1045 18.00 24.43 11.15
C LYS A 1045 17.96 22.92 11.39
N GLN A 1046 17.14 22.44 12.32
CA GLN A 1046 16.89 21.01 12.58
C GLN A 1046 16.02 20.35 11.52
N ASN A 1047 15.05 21.07 10.93
CA ASN A 1047 14.01 20.51 10.08
C ASN A 1047 14.19 20.77 8.57
N VAL A 1048 15.07 21.70 8.17
CA VAL A 1048 15.33 22.04 6.76
C VAL A 1048 16.81 21.84 6.44
N PHE A 1049 17.11 20.93 5.50
CA PHE A 1049 18.49 20.52 5.23
C PHE A 1049 19.32 21.56 4.47
N SER A 1050 18.70 22.32 3.56
CA SER A 1050 19.38 23.27 2.67
C SER A 1050 19.79 24.59 3.34
N PHE A 1051 19.29 24.90 4.54
CA PHE A 1051 19.54 26.18 5.19
C PHE A 1051 21.02 26.37 5.56
N GLN A 1052 21.60 27.46 5.06
CA GLN A 1052 22.96 27.91 5.36
C GLN A 1052 22.95 29.16 6.24
N GLU A 1053 22.02 30.08 5.98
CA GLU A 1053 21.92 31.36 6.69
C GLU A 1053 20.51 31.64 7.23
N THR A 1054 20.46 32.08 8.49
CA THR A 1054 19.27 32.55 9.20
C THR A 1054 19.55 33.93 9.77
N ASP A 1055 18.84 34.92 9.24
CA ASP A 1055 18.95 36.32 9.64
C ASP A 1055 17.72 36.74 10.44
N LEU A 1056 17.92 37.55 11.47
CA LEU A 1056 16.85 38.15 12.26
C LEU A 1056 16.90 39.68 12.15
N ILE A 1057 15.79 40.31 11.79
CA ILE A 1057 15.61 41.76 11.80
C ILE A 1057 14.51 42.10 12.80
N ILE A 1058 14.83 42.89 13.83
CA ILE A 1058 13.85 43.46 14.76
C ILE A 1058 13.83 44.98 14.55
N ASN A 1059 12.68 45.50 14.14
CA ASN A 1059 12.42 46.92 13.98
C ASN A 1059 11.28 47.33 14.92
N GLY A 1060 11.53 48.32 15.77
CA GLY A 1060 10.53 48.84 16.69
C GLY A 1060 10.26 50.32 16.47
N ASN A 1061 9.00 50.73 16.55
CA ASN A 1061 8.62 52.13 16.40
C ASN A 1061 8.71 52.89 17.74
N ASN A 1062 9.93 53.08 18.27
CA ASN A 1062 10.21 53.74 19.57
C ASN A 1062 9.59 53.03 20.81
N ILE A 1063 9.55 51.70 20.80
CA ILE A 1063 9.04 50.89 21.93
C ILE A 1063 9.95 51.00 23.15
N VAL A 1064 9.35 50.82 24.34
CA VAL A 1064 9.98 50.91 25.66
C VAL A 1064 9.91 49.55 26.37
N TYR A 1065 11.01 48.79 26.37
CA TYR A 1065 11.12 47.48 27.05
C TYR A 1065 11.29 47.64 28.57
N GLY A 1066 10.73 46.74 29.39
CA GLY A 1066 10.85 46.83 30.87
C GLY A 1066 10.53 45.57 31.69
N ASN A 1067 11.21 45.44 32.83
CA ASN A 1067 11.02 44.51 33.97
C ASN A 1067 11.20 42.99 33.77
N VAL A 1068 12.11 42.52 32.90
CA VAL A 1068 12.39 41.06 32.76
C VAL A 1068 13.88 40.73 32.65
N ILE A 1069 14.30 39.61 33.26
CA ILE A 1069 15.70 39.36 33.62
C ILE A 1069 16.65 38.99 32.46
N ASN A 1070 16.18 38.47 31.31
CA ASN A 1070 17.05 38.12 30.16
C ASN A 1070 16.35 38.16 28.79
N TYR A 1071 17.11 38.51 27.74
CA TYR A 1071 16.76 38.34 26.33
C TYR A 1071 17.63 37.23 25.72
N GLU A 1072 17.01 36.26 25.06
CA GLU A 1072 17.72 35.11 24.47
C GLU A 1072 17.41 35.00 22.96
N ILE A 1073 18.41 35.31 22.12
CA ILE A 1073 18.31 35.25 20.65
C ILE A 1073 19.40 34.31 20.16
N LYS A 1074 19.07 33.05 19.84
CA LYS A 1074 20.07 31.98 19.66
C LYS A 1074 20.11 31.42 18.24
N ASN A 1075 21.31 30.97 17.83
CA ASN A 1075 21.60 30.20 16.62
C ASN A 1075 21.40 30.94 15.26
N PHE A 1076 21.10 32.24 15.28
CA PHE A 1076 21.12 33.12 14.11
C PHE A 1076 22.54 33.47 13.65
N ASP A 1077 22.69 33.73 12.36
CA ASP A 1077 23.97 34.04 11.70
C ASP A 1077 24.17 35.56 11.58
N SER A 1078 23.08 36.30 11.36
CA SER A 1078 23.04 37.77 11.46
C SER A 1078 21.83 38.24 12.28
N ILE A 1079 22.03 39.27 13.10
CA ILE A 1079 20.99 39.92 13.91
C ILE A 1079 21.07 41.43 13.67
N VAL A 1080 19.95 42.03 13.27
CA VAL A 1080 19.79 43.47 13.08
C VAL A 1080 18.72 43.98 14.05
N LEU A 1081 19.11 44.85 14.98
CA LEU A 1081 18.20 45.55 15.89
C LEU A 1081 18.13 47.03 15.49
N SER A 1082 16.92 47.57 15.32
CA SER A 1082 16.74 48.95 14.84
C SER A 1082 15.61 49.72 15.52
N ASN A 1083 15.87 51.01 15.77
CA ASN A 1083 14.90 52.02 16.25
C ASN A 1083 14.28 51.75 17.65
N LEU A 1084 14.99 50.99 18.51
CA LEU A 1084 14.50 50.54 19.82
C LEU A 1084 14.83 51.53 20.97
N THR A 1085 13.96 51.65 21.97
CA THR A 1085 14.29 52.25 23.27
C THR A 1085 14.25 51.18 24.38
N ILE A 1086 15.39 50.90 25.00
CA ILE A 1086 15.57 49.81 25.96
C ILE A 1086 15.72 50.42 27.35
N ILE A 1087 14.83 50.10 28.30
CA ILE A 1087 15.08 50.47 29.69
C ILE A 1087 16.16 49.55 30.27
N LEU A 1088 17.09 50.06 31.07
CA LEU A 1088 18.13 49.26 31.75
C LEU A 1088 17.89 49.12 33.27
N GLN A 1089 17.72 47.86 33.70
CA GLN A 1089 17.47 47.32 35.04
C GLN A 1089 17.75 45.80 35.00
N ASN A 1090 18.98 45.38 35.30
CA ASN A 1090 19.40 43.95 35.32
C ASN A 1090 19.06 43.12 34.05
N TYR A 1091 19.53 43.55 32.87
CA TYR A 1091 19.34 42.81 31.61
C TYR A 1091 20.64 42.25 31.05
N SER A 1092 20.54 41.11 30.35
CA SER A 1092 21.51 40.69 29.34
C SER A 1092 20.81 40.29 28.03
N PHE A 1093 21.47 40.55 26.90
CA PHE A 1093 21.21 39.96 25.60
C PHE A 1093 22.20 38.81 25.39
N ASN A 1094 21.71 37.59 25.43
CA ASN A 1094 22.48 36.38 25.21
C ASN A 1094 22.30 35.89 23.77
N PHE A 1095 23.33 36.07 22.95
CA PHE A 1095 23.34 35.58 21.56
C PHE A 1095 23.82 34.12 21.42
N GLY A 1096 24.15 33.47 22.55
CA GLY A 1096 24.53 32.06 22.61
C GLY A 1096 25.97 31.77 22.19
N ASN A 1097 26.15 30.58 21.60
CA ASN A 1097 27.45 29.98 21.27
C ASN A 1097 27.67 29.81 19.76
N THR A 1098 27.03 30.65 18.92
CA THR A 1098 27.19 30.62 17.45
C THR A 1098 27.88 31.89 16.96
N LYS A 1099 28.65 31.77 15.87
CA LYS A 1099 29.37 32.90 15.24
C LYS A 1099 28.36 33.86 14.59
N VAL A 1100 28.01 34.92 15.31
CA VAL A 1100 26.96 35.87 14.88
C VAL A 1100 27.53 37.20 14.38
N LYS A 1101 26.86 37.81 13.40
CA LYS A 1101 27.01 39.23 13.01
C LYS A 1101 25.94 40.06 13.69
N LEU A 1102 26.34 41.03 14.52
CA LEU A 1102 25.40 41.90 15.24
C LEU A 1102 25.42 43.32 14.68
N THR A 1103 24.27 43.85 14.32
CA THR A 1103 24.10 45.22 13.83
C THR A 1103 23.04 45.93 14.68
N MET A 1104 23.39 47.05 15.32
CA MET A 1104 22.47 47.87 16.11
C MET A 1104 22.40 49.27 15.51
N LYS A 1105 21.18 49.76 15.21
CA LYS A 1105 20.94 51.05 14.54
C LYS A 1105 19.90 51.89 15.29
N ASN A 1106 20.24 53.14 15.60
CA ASN A 1106 19.34 54.11 16.24
C ASN A 1106 18.72 53.58 17.56
N ILE A 1107 19.53 53.01 18.46
CA ILE A 1107 19.05 52.45 19.73
C ILE A 1107 19.34 53.41 20.90
N ILE A 1108 18.35 53.59 21.78
CA ILE A 1108 18.46 54.41 22.99
C ILE A 1108 18.34 53.52 24.23
N PHE A 1109 19.34 53.53 25.11
CA PHE A 1109 19.35 52.84 26.40
C PHE A 1109 19.14 53.84 27.54
N ILE A 1110 18.20 53.58 28.46
CA ILE A 1110 17.83 54.50 29.57
C ILE A 1110 17.50 53.71 30.84
N GLY A 1111 18.06 53.96 32.02
CA GLY A 1111 17.55 53.29 33.24
C GLY A 1111 18.52 53.18 34.40
N LYS A 1112 17.99 53.06 35.63
CA LYS A 1112 18.70 53.51 36.83
C LYS A 1112 19.96 52.73 37.21
N GLU A 1113 19.97 51.40 37.10
CA GLU A 1113 21.06 50.58 37.67
C GLU A 1113 21.19 49.20 36.99
N MET A 1114 22.44 48.83 36.69
CA MET A 1114 22.88 47.48 36.33
C MET A 1114 23.92 47.05 37.35
N ASP A 1115 23.56 46.15 38.25
CA ASP A 1115 24.39 45.71 39.40
C ASP A 1115 24.57 44.18 39.39
N GLN A 1116 25.26 43.67 38.37
CA GLN A 1116 25.61 42.26 38.21
C GLN A 1116 26.91 42.10 37.42
N ASN A 1117 27.69 41.06 37.73
CA ASN A 1117 28.85 40.59 36.96
C ASN A 1117 28.49 40.06 35.54
N ALA A 1118 27.30 40.37 35.02
CA ALA A 1118 26.79 39.90 33.73
C ALA A 1118 26.91 41.03 32.68
N PRO A 1119 27.46 40.74 31.49
CA PRO A 1119 27.50 41.72 30.39
C PRO A 1119 26.13 41.95 29.75
N LEU A 1120 25.85 43.21 29.37
CA LEU A 1120 24.60 43.54 28.65
C LEU A 1120 24.54 42.87 27.27
N LEU A 1121 25.66 42.77 26.57
CA LEU A 1121 25.78 42.09 25.28
C LEU A 1121 26.76 40.94 25.43
N TYR A 1122 26.25 39.71 25.43
CA TYR A 1122 27.02 38.48 25.58
C TYR A 1122 26.96 37.61 24.31
N SER A 1123 28.13 37.24 23.80
CA SER A 1123 28.29 36.12 22.89
C SER A 1123 29.66 35.48 23.08
N LYS A 1124 29.70 34.16 22.96
CA LYS A 1124 30.97 33.40 22.98
C LYS A 1124 31.74 33.49 21.65
N TYR A 1125 31.05 33.74 20.53
CA TYR A 1125 31.70 33.86 19.22
C TYR A 1125 31.03 34.96 18.38
N LEU A 1126 31.81 35.94 17.92
CA LEU A 1126 31.32 37.07 17.12
C LEU A 1126 32.14 37.25 15.86
N SER A 1127 31.48 37.41 14.72
CA SER A 1127 32.13 37.72 13.45
C SER A 1127 32.35 39.23 13.30
N SER A 1128 31.30 40.01 13.55
CA SER A 1128 31.35 41.46 13.49
C SER A 1128 30.26 42.11 14.36
N ILE A 1129 30.57 43.30 14.89
CA ILE A 1129 29.64 44.18 15.60
C ILE A 1129 29.63 45.54 14.90
N GLU A 1130 28.46 46.02 14.49
CA GLU A 1130 28.28 47.37 13.97
C GLU A 1130 27.27 48.16 14.84
N LEU A 1131 27.74 49.28 15.41
CA LEU A 1131 26.95 50.18 16.25
C LEU A 1131 26.76 51.53 15.54
N VAL A 1132 25.52 51.85 15.16
CA VAL A 1132 25.15 53.09 14.45
C VAL A 1132 24.17 53.90 15.29
N ASN A 1133 24.52 55.15 15.60
CA ASN A 1133 23.67 56.08 16.36
C ASN A 1133 23.16 55.51 17.70
N ILE A 1134 24.04 54.92 18.50
CA ILE A 1134 23.70 54.38 19.82
C ILE A 1134 23.75 55.51 20.86
N THR A 1135 22.74 55.58 21.72
CA THR A 1135 22.65 56.57 22.81
C THR A 1135 22.39 55.86 24.14
N ILE A 1136 23.11 56.24 25.19
CA ILE A 1136 23.00 55.67 26.55
C ILE A 1136 22.83 56.83 27.54
N ARG A 1137 21.73 56.88 28.30
CA ARG A 1137 21.38 58.02 29.15
C ARG A 1137 20.89 57.62 30.55
N ASN A 1138 21.33 58.35 31.57
CA ASN A 1138 20.86 58.18 32.95
C ASN A 1138 21.08 56.75 33.50
N VAL A 1139 22.22 56.11 33.18
CA VAL A 1139 22.51 54.70 33.53
C VAL A 1139 23.61 54.59 34.58
N THR A 1140 23.40 53.76 35.61
CA THR A 1140 24.45 53.35 36.55
C THR A 1140 24.92 51.93 36.22
N PHE A 1141 26.20 51.76 35.88
CA PHE A 1141 26.84 50.45 35.78
C PHE A 1141 27.66 50.19 37.06
N SER A 1142 27.40 49.08 37.74
CA SER A 1142 28.10 48.61 38.94
C SER A 1142 28.60 47.18 38.69
N GLU A 1143 29.93 46.99 38.76
CA GLU A 1143 30.63 45.72 38.49
C GLU A 1143 30.28 45.05 37.15
N ALA A 1144 29.73 45.81 36.20
CA ALA A 1144 29.12 45.32 34.97
C ALA A 1144 29.98 45.62 33.72
N SER A 1145 29.56 45.08 32.58
CA SER A 1145 30.07 45.51 31.28
C SER A 1145 28.97 45.65 30.24
N PHE A 1146 29.15 46.58 29.28
CA PHE A 1146 28.16 46.82 28.22
C PHE A 1146 28.37 45.83 27.07
N ILE A 1147 29.62 45.53 26.71
CA ILE A 1147 30.02 44.44 25.80
C ILE A 1147 31.13 43.63 26.47
N GLN A 1148 30.99 42.31 26.50
CA GLN A 1148 32.07 41.39 26.89
C GLN A 1148 32.34 40.37 25.78
N LEU A 1149 33.62 40.16 25.47
CA LEU A 1149 34.08 39.26 24.40
C LEU A 1149 35.00 38.17 24.96
N ASP A 1150 34.47 36.95 25.02
CA ASP A 1150 35.11 35.77 25.60
C ASP A 1150 35.60 34.78 24.53
N THR A 1151 36.88 34.87 24.15
CA THR A 1151 37.71 33.80 23.54
C THR A 1151 37.43 33.29 22.11
N LEU A 1152 38.54 33.18 21.34
CA LEU A 1152 38.93 32.09 20.40
C LEU A 1152 38.75 32.20 18.86
N GLN A 1153 39.83 31.75 18.19
CA GLN A 1153 40.02 31.25 16.81
C GLN A 1153 39.84 32.16 15.58
N PHE A 1154 39.06 33.25 15.61
CA PHE A 1154 38.80 34.03 14.38
C PHE A 1154 39.13 35.51 14.51
N SER A 1155 39.50 36.14 13.38
CA SER A 1155 39.62 37.59 13.25
C SER A 1155 38.24 38.25 13.17
N GLY A 1156 37.89 39.02 14.20
CA GLY A 1156 36.63 39.77 14.27
C GLY A 1156 36.80 41.25 13.90
N TYR A 1157 35.68 41.93 13.59
CA TYR A 1157 35.66 43.37 13.31
C TYR A 1157 34.57 44.11 14.09
N MET A 1158 34.92 45.20 14.79
CA MET A 1158 33.98 46.08 15.49
C MET A 1158 34.00 47.49 14.90
N ARG A 1159 32.82 47.99 14.52
CA ARG A 1159 32.60 49.36 14.01
C ARG A 1159 31.63 50.11 14.90
N ILE A 1160 32.06 51.27 15.41
CA ILE A 1160 31.21 52.21 16.12
C ILE A 1160 31.14 53.50 15.31
N GLU A 1161 30.01 53.78 14.66
CA GLU A 1161 29.84 54.99 13.86
C GLU A 1161 29.56 56.22 14.71
N GLN A 1162 28.58 56.12 15.60
CA GLN A 1162 28.29 57.14 16.60
C GLN A 1162 27.76 56.46 17.87
N LEU A 1163 28.45 56.73 18.98
CA LEU A 1163 28.03 56.35 20.32
C LEU A 1163 28.03 57.60 21.22
N LEU A 1164 26.91 57.84 21.90
CA LEU A 1164 26.68 58.95 22.82
C LEU A 1164 26.32 58.41 24.21
N ILE A 1165 27.14 58.70 25.21
CA ILE A 1165 26.89 58.34 26.62
C ILE A 1165 26.68 59.65 27.38
N GLN A 1166 25.54 59.83 28.05
CA GLN A 1166 25.24 61.06 28.80
C GLN A 1166 24.65 60.76 30.18
N ASP A 1167 24.97 61.58 31.17
CA ASP A 1167 24.36 61.57 32.51
C ASP A 1167 24.43 60.20 33.23
N SER A 1168 25.48 59.41 32.94
CA SER A 1168 25.65 58.01 33.38
C SER A 1168 26.82 57.83 34.36
N TYR A 1169 26.67 56.88 35.28
CA TYR A 1169 27.64 56.50 36.31
C TYR A 1169 28.24 55.11 35.99
N PHE A 1170 29.52 54.94 36.24
CA PHE A 1170 30.24 53.67 36.09
C PHE A 1170 31.10 53.44 37.34
N PHE A 1171 30.89 52.34 38.04
CA PHE A 1171 31.62 51.92 39.23
C PHE A 1171 32.17 50.50 39.00
N ASN A 1172 33.48 50.29 39.16
CA ASN A 1172 34.16 49.00 38.95
C ASN A 1172 33.89 48.33 37.57
N SER A 1173 33.33 49.08 36.62
CA SER A 1173 32.71 48.59 35.39
C SER A 1173 33.57 48.81 34.14
N ASN A 1174 33.36 47.99 33.11
CA ASN A 1174 34.11 48.08 31.84
C ASN A 1174 33.12 48.22 30.68
N PHE A 1175 33.11 49.33 29.95
CA PHE A 1175 32.14 49.50 28.86
C PHE A 1175 32.35 48.44 27.76
N ILE A 1176 33.58 48.25 27.28
CA ILE A 1176 33.98 47.12 26.44
C ILE A 1176 35.05 46.31 27.18
N LEU A 1177 34.78 45.04 27.46
CA LEU A 1177 35.71 44.09 28.07
C LEU A 1177 36.12 43.02 27.04
N ILE A 1178 37.41 42.95 26.72
CA ILE A 1178 37.99 41.98 25.80
C ILE A 1178 38.90 41.05 26.60
N LEU A 1179 38.53 39.77 26.72
CA LEU A 1179 39.32 38.80 27.47
C LEU A 1179 40.41 38.14 26.61
N ASN A 1180 40.11 37.73 25.37
CA ASN A 1180 41.05 37.02 24.48
C ASN A 1180 40.57 37.01 23.01
N SER A 1181 40.92 37.98 22.17
CA SER A 1181 40.48 38.00 20.75
C SER A 1181 41.44 38.70 19.79
N GLN A 1182 41.55 38.19 18.56
CA GLN A 1182 42.05 38.96 17.42
C GLN A 1182 40.90 39.80 16.87
N LEU A 1183 40.84 41.09 17.21
CA LEU A 1183 39.76 41.99 16.81
C LEU A 1183 40.33 43.27 16.21
N SER A 1184 39.90 43.65 15.01
CA SER A 1184 40.12 44.99 14.49
C SER A 1184 38.97 45.91 14.88
N MET A 1185 39.28 47.09 15.40
CA MET A 1185 38.28 48.04 15.89
C MET A 1185 38.39 49.39 15.14
N GLN A 1186 37.24 49.94 14.78
CA GLN A 1186 37.09 51.27 14.19
C GLN A 1186 36.02 52.07 14.93
N ILE A 1187 36.38 53.25 15.46
CA ILE A 1187 35.47 54.15 16.17
C ILE A 1187 35.44 55.49 15.44
N LYS A 1188 34.36 55.79 14.73
CA LYS A 1188 34.23 57.08 14.03
C LYS A 1188 33.97 58.22 15.02
N LYS A 1189 32.96 58.07 15.90
CA LYS A 1189 32.58 59.11 16.86
C LYS A 1189 32.11 58.52 18.19
N LEU A 1190 32.78 58.89 19.28
CA LEU A 1190 32.40 58.59 20.65
C LEU A 1190 32.29 59.88 21.45
N VAL A 1191 31.14 60.10 22.09
CA VAL A 1191 30.84 61.30 22.88
C VAL A 1191 30.38 60.87 24.27
N ILE A 1192 30.99 61.42 25.32
CA ILE A 1192 30.69 61.14 26.72
C ILE A 1192 30.47 62.46 27.46
N GLU A 1193 29.28 62.71 28.01
CA GLU A 1193 28.94 64.00 28.65
C GLU A 1193 28.29 63.80 30.02
N ASN A 1194 28.66 64.62 31.02
CA ASN A 1194 28.12 64.57 32.38
C ASN A 1194 28.24 63.20 33.10
N CYS A 1195 29.19 62.34 32.70
CA CYS A 1195 29.36 61.01 33.28
C CYS A 1195 30.30 60.97 34.49
N THR A 1196 30.09 60.04 35.42
CA THR A 1196 31.05 59.73 36.49
C THR A 1196 31.62 58.33 36.28
N LEU A 1197 32.94 58.18 36.29
CA LEU A 1197 33.63 56.89 36.17
C LEU A 1197 34.57 56.69 37.36
N MET A 1198 34.32 55.64 38.16
CA MET A 1198 35.10 55.25 39.33
C MET A 1198 35.65 53.82 39.18
N ASN A 1199 36.97 53.65 39.21
CA ASN A 1199 37.65 52.36 39.00
C ASN A 1199 37.15 51.61 37.74
N SER A 1200 36.83 52.38 36.69
CA SER A 1200 36.15 51.91 35.49
C SER A 1200 37.01 52.12 34.24
N SER A 1201 36.64 51.48 33.14
CA SER A 1201 37.25 51.75 31.84
C SER A 1201 36.22 51.74 30.71
N ILE A 1202 36.53 52.45 29.62
CA ILE A 1202 35.70 52.37 28.40
C ILE A 1202 36.14 51.21 27.50
N ILE A 1203 37.43 50.86 27.51
CA ILE A 1203 37.97 49.67 26.85
C ILE A 1203 38.96 49.00 27.82
N ASN A 1204 38.76 47.72 28.11
CA ASN A 1204 39.66 46.89 28.92
C ASN A 1204 40.08 45.65 28.12
N ILE A 1205 41.38 45.33 28.14
CA ILE A 1205 41.96 44.20 27.40
C ILE A 1205 42.87 43.41 28.36
N ARG A 1206 42.49 42.17 28.69
CA ARG A 1206 43.22 41.33 29.67
C ARG A 1206 44.25 40.38 29.03
N GLN A 1207 45.12 40.96 28.18
CA GLN A 1207 46.31 40.32 27.57
C GLN A 1207 45.97 39.12 26.62
N ASN A 1208 46.88 38.34 26.01
CA ASN A 1208 48.35 38.40 25.96
C ASN A 1208 48.98 38.06 24.58
N LEU A 1209 48.22 38.15 23.48
CA LEU A 1209 48.66 37.81 22.11
C LEU A 1209 48.28 38.92 21.11
N PHE A 1210 49.08 39.05 20.04
CA PHE A 1210 49.05 40.07 18.98
C PHE A 1210 47.72 40.82 18.78
N PHE A 1211 47.70 42.10 19.16
CA PHE A 1211 46.67 43.06 18.78
C PHE A 1211 47.01 43.67 17.41
N ASN A 1212 46.54 43.05 16.33
CA ASN A 1212 46.77 43.54 14.96
C ASN A 1212 45.83 44.72 14.63
N ASN A 1213 46.28 45.92 15.03
CA ASN A 1213 45.78 47.25 14.70
C ASN A 1213 44.37 47.64 15.21
N LEU A 1214 44.36 48.63 16.11
CA LEU A 1214 43.27 49.59 16.26
C LEU A 1214 43.39 50.60 15.10
N ASN A 1215 42.66 50.37 14.00
CA ASN A 1215 42.99 51.00 12.71
C ASN A 1215 42.56 52.47 12.59
N HIS A 1216 41.52 52.93 13.29
CA HIS A 1216 41.10 54.35 13.22
C HIS A 1216 40.17 54.78 14.37
N LEU A 1217 40.52 55.87 15.05
CA LEU A 1217 39.62 56.67 15.91
C LEU A 1217 39.56 58.10 15.36
N SER A 1218 38.44 58.54 14.79
CA SER A 1218 38.36 59.88 14.16
C SER A 1218 37.86 61.01 15.07
N THR A 1219 37.03 60.72 16.07
CA THR A 1219 36.48 61.76 16.96
C THR A 1219 36.12 61.18 18.33
N PHE A 1220 36.75 61.70 19.38
CA PHE A 1220 36.42 61.42 20.76
C PHE A 1220 36.18 62.74 21.51
N ILE A 1221 35.06 62.85 22.21
CA ILE A 1221 34.65 64.07 22.92
C ILE A 1221 34.20 63.69 24.32
N MET A 1222 34.86 64.22 25.35
CA MET A 1222 34.43 64.10 26.74
C MET A 1222 34.14 65.48 27.32
N LYS A 1223 32.99 65.65 28.01
CA LYS A 1223 32.59 66.93 28.64
C LYS A 1223 32.01 66.70 30.02
N ASN A 1224 32.35 67.55 31.00
CA ASN A 1224 31.77 67.55 32.35
C ASN A 1224 31.84 66.18 33.07
N CYS A 1225 32.80 65.32 32.74
CA CYS A 1225 32.92 64.00 33.34
C CYS A 1225 33.84 64.00 34.57
N ASN A 1226 33.49 63.23 35.59
CA ASN A 1226 34.30 63.00 36.78
C ASN A 1226 35.00 61.64 36.68
N LEU A 1227 36.33 61.61 36.74
CA LEU A 1227 37.15 60.39 36.61
C LEU A 1227 37.93 60.14 37.91
N GLN A 1228 37.70 58.99 38.54
CA GLN A 1228 38.43 58.57 39.75
C GLN A 1228 38.98 57.16 39.56
N GLN A 1229 40.32 57.01 39.60
CA GLN A 1229 41.01 55.72 39.41
C GLN A 1229 40.60 54.93 38.14
N SER A 1230 40.04 55.63 37.14
CA SER A 1230 39.51 55.02 35.92
C SER A 1230 40.53 55.08 34.79
N ASN A 1231 40.64 53.99 34.02
CA ASN A 1231 41.60 53.84 32.94
C ASN A 1231 40.95 54.02 31.57
N PHE A 1232 41.57 54.82 30.71
CA PHE A 1232 41.30 54.84 29.28
C PHE A 1232 42.50 54.23 28.55
N TYR A 1233 42.36 52.98 28.12
CA TYR A 1233 43.26 52.40 27.14
C TYR A 1233 42.71 52.72 25.73
N MET A 1234 43.53 53.37 24.91
CA MET A 1234 43.43 53.40 23.45
C MET A 1234 44.67 52.71 22.89
#